data_AF-A0A182N6I9-F1
#
_entry.id   AF-A0A182N6I9-F1
#
_cell.length_a   1.000
_cell.length_b   1.000
_cell.length_c   1.000
_cell.angle_alpha   90.00
_cell.angle_beta   90.00
_cell.angle_gamma   90.00
#
_symmetry.space_group_name_H-M   'P 1'
#
loop_
_entity.id
_entity.type
_entity.pdbx_description
1 polymer ?
#
loop_
_entity_poly.entity_id
_entity_poly.type
_entity_poly.pdbx_seq_one_letter_code
_entity_poly.pdbx_strand_id
1 'polypeptide(L)'
;MTVGITNTLQFIAGNSAQYMKPGKNDGTGQAKAATVPDSNNNELEDDRTVSNKDLDSYLKHYNRWQQSGWGRTMSALLKRYLGYEFDAEIKWNNVLMIGIFHVIAVWSFLHYVFRATPVTYLWGFFVGGCAGFGVTGGVHRLWCHRSYKAKLPLRIILMCCYSIAGQNTIYDWVRDHRIHHKYSETDGDPHNANRGFLYAHVGWLMLRKHPECIKKGRLIDMSDIVSDPVVQFHHKNFVLMKVLFCFILPTFIPWYIFGETFLMSFFSQCFVRYVLSLNFTWLVNSAAHLYGNHPYDTRINPAENRVVSVVAMGEGWHNYHHVFPWDYKAAELGNYSVNVTTFWLDVFSKIGWAYDLKQPSKELVRKTIEKYVCARVSVTMTVATTTETIVPGTVLAEQDVNVKNASAASASDLNNNFNGMGDSKGISEKDLDDYLHHYNKWEQSRVGRALQQWIANRFGLKFDAEIKWKNVAMIGGLHLTTVVLFFKYVWYSTLTTWLWGIFVGGCAGFGVTGGAHRLWTHRAYKAKLPLRIILMCCYCMSGQNSLFDWVRDHRIHHKYSETDADPHNSNRGFFYAHVGWLLIRKHPECIKKGRLIDMSDVSADPVIKFHERYFMGLKILFTFIVPSFVPWLFLGEPLYLSFLANCLLRYVLTLNFTWLVNSAAHIYGNKPYDSRIRPAENRTVSILSMGEGWHNYHHVFPWDYKAAEMGHYSVNITTFWLDVFSKIGWAYDLKEPSKDLVRRTLEKYGDGTHITEPIGHLQEVPEEESTKSR
;
A
#
# COMPACT_ATOMS: atom_id res chain seq x y z
N MET A 1 -22.83 -36.45 15.91
CA MET A 1 -22.63 -35.18 15.18
C MET A 1 -23.71 -34.17 15.57
N THR A 2 -23.85 -33.89 16.86
CA THR A 2 -24.76 -32.89 17.41
C THR A 2 -23.91 -31.84 18.12
N VAL A 3 -22.95 -31.26 17.37
CA VAL A 3 -22.24 -30.05 17.80
C VAL A 3 -23.19 -28.91 17.47
N GLY A 4 -24.07 -28.65 18.43
CA GLY A 4 -25.28 -27.85 18.28
C GLY A 4 -25.00 -26.39 17.99
N ILE A 5 -26.05 -25.74 17.46
CA ILE A 5 -26.22 -24.30 17.23
C ILE A 5 -25.62 -23.43 18.35
N THR A 6 -25.56 -23.94 19.58
CA THR A 6 -24.91 -23.35 20.76
C THR A 6 -23.44 -22.99 20.57
N ASN A 7 -22.62 -23.84 19.93
CA ASN A 7 -21.18 -23.56 19.75
C ASN A 7 -20.95 -22.49 18.67
N THR A 8 -21.79 -22.47 17.63
CA THR A 8 -21.81 -21.42 16.61
C THR A 8 -22.24 -20.09 17.21
N LEU A 9 -23.27 -20.11 18.07
CA LEU A 9 -23.71 -18.94 18.81
C LEU A 9 -22.64 -18.46 19.80
N GLN A 10 -21.87 -19.34 20.46
CA GLN A 10 -20.75 -18.94 21.32
C GLN A 10 -19.61 -18.26 20.55
N PHE A 11 -19.21 -18.79 19.37
CA PHE A 11 -18.21 -18.14 18.53
C PHE A 11 -18.68 -16.77 18.00
N ILE A 12 -19.95 -16.68 17.62
CA ILE A 12 -20.57 -15.42 17.18
C ILE A 12 -20.72 -14.45 18.36
N ALA A 13 -21.08 -14.94 19.55
CA ALA A 13 -21.25 -14.17 20.77
C ALA A 13 -19.93 -13.67 21.36
N GLY A 14 -18.81 -14.35 21.09
CA GLY A 14 -17.54 -14.14 21.80
C GLY A 14 -17.64 -14.50 23.29
N ASN A 15 -16.49 -14.80 23.91
CA ASN A 15 -16.42 -15.34 25.28
C ASN A 15 -16.70 -14.32 26.41
N SER A 16 -17.34 -13.18 26.15
CA SER A 16 -17.47 -12.13 27.17
C SER A 16 -18.92 -11.68 27.35
N ALA A 17 -19.58 -12.34 28.32
CA ALA A 17 -20.87 -11.91 28.88
C ALA A 17 -20.96 -12.17 30.39
N GLN A 18 -19.86 -11.99 31.11
CA GLN A 18 -19.83 -11.82 32.56
C GLN A 18 -18.76 -10.74 32.84
N TYR A 19 -18.67 -10.17 34.03
CA TYR A 19 -17.61 -9.21 34.43
C TYR A 19 -17.78 -7.76 33.96
N MET A 20 -18.63 -7.04 34.69
CA MET A 20 -18.26 -5.74 35.27
C MET A 20 -19.32 -5.37 36.32
N LYS A 21 -19.14 -5.88 37.56
CA LYS A 21 -19.76 -5.26 38.73
C LYS A 21 -18.67 -4.40 39.39
N PRO A 22 -18.89 -3.09 39.60
CA PRO A 22 -17.97 -2.29 40.39
C PRO A 22 -17.85 -2.93 41.77
N GLY A 23 -16.61 -3.06 42.27
CA GLY A 23 -16.38 -3.45 43.66
C GLY A 23 -17.20 -2.52 44.55
N LYS A 24 -18.15 -3.10 45.30
CA LYS A 24 -18.81 -2.39 46.38
C LYS A 24 -17.71 -2.01 47.37
N ASN A 25 -17.52 -0.71 47.59
CA ASN A 25 -16.93 -0.23 48.83
C ASN A 25 -17.75 -0.81 49.98
N ASP A 26 -17.05 -1.35 50.96
CA ASP A 26 -17.62 -1.96 52.14
C ASP A 26 -18.59 -1.00 52.85
N GLY A 27 -19.81 -1.48 53.03
CA GLY A 27 -20.91 -0.72 53.61
C GLY A 27 -22.22 -1.50 53.51
N THR A 28 -22.31 -2.52 54.37
CA THR A 28 -23.51 -3.26 54.80
C THR A 28 -24.26 -4.16 53.78
N GLY A 29 -24.43 -5.42 54.17
CA GLY A 29 -25.64 -6.22 53.94
C GLY A 29 -25.88 -6.82 52.53
N GLN A 30 -25.51 -8.09 52.37
CA GLN A 30 -26.16 -9.15 51.58
C GLN A 30 -26.70 -8.86 50.16
N ALA A 31 -26.12 -9.54 49.17
CA ALA A 31 -26.80 -10.59 48.38
C ALA A 31 -25.80 -11.21 47.39
N LYS A 32 -25.49 -12.50 47.59
CA LYS A 32 -24.69 -13.33 46.67
C LYS A 32 -25.45 -13.51 45.36
N ALA A 33 -24.79 -13.26 44.23
CA ALA A 33 -25.16 -13.84 42.95
C ALA A 33 -23.97 -14.69 42.50
N ALA A 34 -24.15 -16.01 42.55
CA ALA A 34 -23.17 -16.99 42.15
C ALA A 34 -22.89 -16.87 40.64
N THR A 35 -21.61 -16.74 40.28
CA THR A 35 -21.12 -16.95 38.92
C THR A 35 -21.13 -18.45 38.64
N VAL A 36 -21.87 -18.87 37.62
CA VAL A 36 -21.82 -20.25 37.10
C VAL A 36 -20.55 -20.35 36.23
N PRO A 37 -19.61 -21.25 36.53
CA PRO A 37 -18.44 -21.46 35.68
C PRO A 37 -18.88 -22.15 34.38
N ASP A 38 -18.50 -21.59 33.23
CA ASP A 38 -18.71 -22.24 31.93
C ASP A 38 -17.75 -23.42 31.81
N SER A 39 -18.26 -24.64 32.03
CA SER A 39 -17.48 -25.87 32.12
C SER A 39 -16.85 -26.33 30.81
N ASN A 40 -17.11 -25.64 29.68
CA ASN A 40 -16.56 -25.98 28.37
C ASN A 40 -15.45 -25.03 27.88
N ASN A 41 -15.26 -23.89 28.54
CA ASN A 41 -14.28 -22.89 28.15
C ASN A 41 -13.27 -22.67 29.28
N ASN A 42 -12.29 -23.59 29.40
CA ASN A 42 -11.13 -23.50 30.30
C ASN A 42 -10.19 -22.31 29.96
N GLU A 43 -10.71 -21.13 29.64
CA GLU A 43 -9.93 -19.92 29.46
C GLU A 43 -9.87 -19.17 30.78
N LEU A 44 -8.67 -18.76 31.18
CA LEU A 44 -8.54 -17.71 32.18
C LEU A 44 -8.95 -16.39 31.53
N GLU A 45 -9.89 -15.70 32.14
CA GLU A 45 -10.22 -14.34 31.74
C GLU A 45 -9.09 -13.44 32.23
N ASP A 46 -8.25 -12.90 31.35
CA ASP A 46 -6.99 -12.24 31.70
C ASP A 46 -7.15 -10.88 32.42
N ASP A 47 -7.88 -10.79 33.52
CA ASP A 47 -8.08 -9.56 34.28
C ASP A 47 -7.61 -9.67 35.74
N ARG A 48 -7.78 -8.58 36.50
CA ARG A 48 -7.32 -8.49 37.89
C ARG A 48 -8.06 -9.41 38.85
N THR A 49 -9.15 -10.05 38.41
CA THR A 49 -9.98 -10.95 39.22
C THR A 49 -9.51 -12.40 39.18
N VAL A 50 -8.57 -12.75 38.29
CA VAL A 50 -7.90 -14.06 38.25
C VAL A 50 -7.13 -14.31 39.54
N SER A 51 -7.56 -15.33 40.28
CA SER A 51 -6.83 -15.77 41.47
C SER A 51 -5.58 -16.58 41.08
N ASN A 52 -4.59 -16.64 41.97
CA ASN A 52 -3.42 -17.49 41.74
C ASN A 52 -3.80 -18.98 41.58
N LYS A 53 -4.90 -19.42 42.20
CA LYS A 53 -5.43 -20.78 42.04
C LYS A 53 -5.93 -21.05 40.62
N ASP A 54 -6.54 -20.06 39.98
CA ASP A 54 -7.01 -20.18 38.60
C ASP A 54 -5.81 -20.21 37.62
N LEU A 55 -4.77 -19.41 37.92
CA LEU A 55 -3.49 -19.46 37.20
C LEU A 55 -2.81 -20.83 37.28
N ASP A 56 -2.76 -21.42 38.48
CA ASP A 56 -2.19 -22.75 38.68
C ASP A 56 -2.98 -23.83 37.92
N SER A 57 -4.32 -23.73 37.91
CA SER A 57 -5.18 -24.61 37.13
C SER A 57 -4.93 -24.49 35.63
N TYR A 58 -4.77 -23.27 35.11
CA TYR A 58 -4.47 -23.01 33.71
C TYR A 58 -3.09 -23.53 33.32
N LEU A 59 -2.06 -23.31 34.13
CA LEU A 59 -0.71 -23.84 33.91
C LEU A 59 -0.72 -25.37 33.82
N LYS A 60 -1.53 -26.04 34.66
CA LYS A 60 -1.72 -27.50 34.60
C LYS A 60 -2.38 -27.97 33.29
N HIS A 61 -3.19 -27.14 32.63
CA HIS A 61 -3.76 -27.44 31.32
C HIS A 61 -2.81 -27.09 30.17
N TYR A 62 -2.19 -25.91 30.21
CA TYR A 62 -1.21 -25.45 29.22
C TYR A 62 -0.05 -26.45 29.07
N ASN A 63 0.51 -26.92 30.19
CA ASN A 63 1.63 -27.85 30.19
C ASN A 63 1.24 -29.27 29.72
N ARG A 64 -0.05 -29.64 29.76
CA ARG A 64 -0.50 -30.98 29.32
C ARG A 64 -0.28 -31.20 27.82
N TRP A 65 -0.43 -30.16 27.00
CA TRP A 65 -0.18 -30.25 25.56
C TRP A 65 1.28 -30.62 25.26
N GLN A 66 2.23 -29.90 25.86
CA GLN A 66 3.67 -30.14 25.72
C GLN A 66 4.10 -31.50 26.31
N GLN A 67 3.40 -31.96 27.34
CA GLN A 67 3.66 -33.25 27.97
C GLN A 67 3.06 -34.43 27.18
N SER A 68 2.09 -34.20 26.30
CA SER A 68 1.50 -35.25 25.47
C SER A 68 2.39 -35.65 24.28
N GLY A 69 2.46 -36.95 23.97
CA GLY A 69 3.19 -37.45 22.79
C GLY A 69 2.63 -36.90 21.48
N TRP A 70 1.29 -36.84 21.38
CA TRP A 70 0.59 -36.24 20.24
C TRP A 70 0.93 -34.76 20.03
N GLY A 71 0.89 -33.96 21.10
CA GLY A 71 1.22 -32.53 21.06
C GLY A 71 2.65 -32.28 20.59
N ARG A 72 3.64 -33.06 21.08
CA ARG A 72 5.03 -32.96 20.61
C ARG A 72 5.18 -33.30 19.13
N THR A 73 4.56 -34.38 18.67
CA THR A 73 4.62 -34.80 17.26
C THR A 73 4.01 -33.74 16.34
N MET A 74 2.81 -33.23 16.67
CA MET A 74 2.16 -32.20 15.87
C MET A 74 2.94 -30.89 15.85
N SER A 75 3.49 -30.47 16.99
CA SER A 75 4.30 -29.26 17.10
C SER A 75 5.58 -29.36 16.26
N ALA A 76 6.25 -30.51 16.26
CA ALA A 76 7.41 -30.77 15.42
C ALA A 76 7.06 -30.77 13.92
N LEU A 77 5.89 -31.31 13.55
CA LEU A 77 5.44 -31.38 12.16
C LEU A 77 5.11 -29.98 11.61
N LEU A 78 4.39 -29.16 12.38
CA LEU A 78 4.10 -27.77 12.01
C LEU A 78 5.38 -26.93 11.95
N LYS A 79 6.34 -27.13 12.88
CA LYS A 79 7.65 -26.47 12.81
C LYS A 79 8.41 -26.82 11.53
N ARG A 80 8.44 -28.12 11.17
CA ARG A 80 9.18 -28.62 10.02
C ARG A 80 8.61 -28.14 8.68
N TYR A 81 7.29 -28.15 8.51
CA TYR A 81 6.66 -27.87 7.22
C TYR A 81 6.17 -26.43 7.06
N LEU A 82 5.87 -25.74 8.16
CA LEU A 82 5.36 -24.37 8.14
C LEU A 82 6.32 -23.36 8.78
N GLY A 83 7.47 -23.81 9.31
CA GLY A 83 8.45 -22.93 9.99
C GLY A 83 7.96 -22.42 11.35
N TYR A 84 7.02 -23.13 11.98
CA TYR A 84 6.18 -22.67 13.07
C TYR A 84 6.50 -23.27 14.44
N GLU A 85 6.89 -22.46 15.43
CA GLU A 85 6.94 -22.95 16.81
C GLU A 85 5.55 -22.99 17.43
N PHE A 86 5.12 -24.19 17.82
CA PHE A 86 3.79 -24.45 18.36
C PHE A 86 3.94 -25.06 19.75
N ASP A 87 3.77 -24.26 20.79
CA ASP A 87 4.10 -24.62 22.17
C ASP A 87 2.87 -24.67 23.09
N ALA A 88 1.68 -24.33 22.57
CA ALA A 88 0.44 -24.21 23.30
C ALA A 88 -0.68 -25.14 22.75
N GLU A 89 -1.68 -25.44 23.60
CA GLU A 89 -2.84 -26.26 23.22
C GLU A 89 -3.70 -25.60 22.13
N ILE A 90 -4.20 -26.43 21.20
CA ILE A 90 -5.06 -26.00 20.08
C ILE A 90 -6.49 -25.77 20.55
N LYS A 91 -7.04 -24.60 20.22
CA LYS A 91 -8.47 -24.31 20.32
C LYS A 91 -9.17 -24.84 19.07
N TRP A 92 -9.46 -26.14 19.05
CA TRP A 92 -10.06 -26.78 17.87
C TRP A 92 -11.37 -26.14 17.41
N ASN A 93 -12.19 -25.64 18.33
CA ASN A 93 -13.39 -24.88 17.98
C ASN A 93 -13.05 -23.63 17.16
N ASN A 94 -12.02 -22.87 17.56
CA ASN A 94 -11.58 -21.68 16.83
C ASN A 94 -10.97 -22.06 15.48
N VAL A 95 -10.15 -23.11 15.42
CA VAL A 95 -9.59 -23.63 14.16
C VAL A 95 -10.70 -23.98 13.18
N LEU A 96 -11.69 -24.76 13.62
CA LEU A 96 -12.80 -25.19 12.78
C LEU A 96 -13.66 -24.00 12.35
N MET A 97 -14.05 -23.11 13.27
CA MET A 97 -14.90 -21.96 12.96
C MET A 97 -14.21 -20.96 12.03
N ILE A 98 -12.97 -20.57 12.35
CA ILE A 98 -12.19 -19.67 11.50
C ILE A 98 -11.98 -20.33 10.13
N GLY A 99 -11.59 -21.61 10.09
CA GLY A 99 -11.41 -22.37 8.85
C GLY A 99 -12.68 -22.42 7.99
N ILE A 100 -13.82 -22.79 8.57
CA ILE A 100 -15.11 -22.85 7.87
C ILE A 100 -15.53 -21.47 7.36
N PHE A 101 -15.40 -20.41 8.16
CA PHE A 101 -15.72 -19.06 7.73
C PHE A 101 -14.85 -18.62 6.54
N HIS A 102 -13.56 -18.97 6.53
CA HIS A 102 -12.66 -18.65 5.42
C HIS A 102 -12.98 -19.47 4.17
N VAL A 103 -13.27 -20.76 4.31
CA VAL A 103 -13.70 -21.60 3.17
C VAL A 103 -14.99 -21.09 2.56
N ILE A 104 -16.00 -20.78 3.39
CA ILE A 104 -17.25 -20.19 2.92
C ILE A 104 -16.98 -18.81 2.31
N ALA A 105 -16.10 -17.98 2.89
CA ALA A 105 -15.77 -16.68 2.32
C ALA A 105 -15.10 -16.78 0.95
N VAL A 106 -14.15 -17.71 0.75
CA VAL A 106 -13.50 -17.93 -0.54
C VAL A 106 -14.51 -18.47 -1.55
N TRP A 107 -15.28 -19.49 -1.20
CA TRP A 107 -16.34 -20.01 -2.05
C TRP A 107 -17.36 -18.92 -2.42
N SER A 108 -17.81 -18.15 -1.42
CA SER A 108 -18.76 -17.05 -1.60
C SER A 108 -18.19 -15.94 -2.45
N PHE A 109 -16.92 -15.57 -2.24
CA PHE A 109 -16.24 -14.60 -3.07
C PHE A 109 -16.25 -15.09 -4.52
N LEU A 110 -15.73 -16.28 -4.79
CA LEU A 110 -15.69 -16.84 -6.15
C LEU A 110 -17.08 -17.04 -6.78
N HIS A 111 -18.10 -17.33 -5.98
CA HIS A 111 -19.46 -17.57 -6.49
C HIS A 111 -20.26 -16.27 -6.71
N TYR A 112 -20.07 -15.27 -5.85
CA TYR A 112 -20.91 -14.08 -5.76
C TYR A 112 -20.23 -12.77 -6.19
N VAL A 113 -18.89 -12.66 -6.18
CA VAL A 113 -18.15 -11.44 -6.60
C VAL A 113 -18.32 -11.10 -8.09
N PHE A 114 -18.98 -11.98 -8.84
CA PHE A 114 -19.26 -11.80 -10.25
C PHE A 114 -20.73 -11.46 -10.52
N ARG A 115 -21.57 -11.63 -9.48
CA ARG A 115 -23.03 -11.55 -9.55
C ARG A 115 -23.60 -10.43 -8.67
N ALA A 116 -22.79 -9.85 -7.77
CA ALA A 116 -23.25 -8.80 -6.87
C ALA A 116 -23.55 -7.51 -7.64
N THR A 117 -24.60 -6.80 -7.24
CA THR A 117 -24.91 -5.49 -7.80
C THR A 117 -23.84 -4.45 -7.40
N PRO A 118 -23.65 -3.38 -8.19
CA PRO A 118 -22.78 -2.26 -7.81
C PRO A 118 -23.07 -1.71 -6.41
N VAL A 119 -24.35 -1.71 -6.02
CA VAL A 119 -24.78 -1.26 -4.69
C VAL A 119 -24.23 -2.18 -3.61
N THR A 120 -24.18 -3.50 -3.84
CA THR A 120 -23.57 -4.46 -2.91
C THR A 120 -22.06 -4.24 -2.73
N TYR A 121 -21.32 -3.86 -3.77
CA TYR A 121 -19.89 -3.50 -3.63
C TYR A 121 -19.70 -2.20 -2.86
N LEU A 122 -20.45 -1.15 -3.21
CA LEU A 122 -20.38 0.14 -2.53
C LEU A 122 -20.78 0.00 -1.06
N TRP A 123 -21.81 -0.79 -0.78
CA TRP A 123 -22.24 -1.12 0.56
C TRP A 123 -21.17 -1.90 1.32
N GLY A 124 -20.61 -2.96 0.72
CA GLY A 124 -19.52 -3.72 1.33
C GLY A 124 -18.30 -2.85 1.65
N PHE A 125 -17.92 -1.94 0.75
CA PHE A 125 -16.82 -0.99 0.99
C PHE A 125 -17.17 0.02 2.09
N PHE A 126 -18.39 0.55 2.11
CA PHE A 126 -18.86 1.47 3.15
C PHE A 126 -18.88 0.79 4.52
N VAL A 127 -19.50 -0.39 4.63
CA VAL A 127 -19.57 -1.17 5.88
C VAL A 127 -18.19 -1.59 6.33
N GLY A 128 -17.33 -2.04 5.41
CA GLY A 128 -15.91 -2.36 5.69
C GLY A 128 -15.13 -1.13 6.18
N GLY A 129 -15.35 0.04 5.59
CA GLY A 129 -14.74 1.30 6.03
C GLY A 129 -15.24 1.74 7.41
N CYS A 130 -16.53 1.55 7.71
CA CYS A 130 -17.08 1.77 9.04
C CYS A 130 -16.44 0.81 10.07
N ALA A 131 -16.30 -0.48 9.72
CA ALA A 131 -15.61 -1.46 10.56
C ALA A 131 -14.16 -1.05 10.83
N GLY A 132 -13.40 -0.73 9.78
CA GLY A 132 -12.01 -0.30 9.90
C GLY A 132 -11.87 0.99 10.71
N PHE A 133 -12.76 1.97 10.54
CA PHE A 133 -12.75 3.19 11.36
C PHE A 133 -13.06 2.92 12.84
N GLY A 134 -13.96 1.97 13.12
CA GLY A 134 -14.22 1.50 14.47
C GLY A 134 -13.00 0.86 15.13
N VAL A 135 -12.23 0.07 14.38
CA VAL A 135 -10.99 -0.54 14.87
C VAL A 135 -9.93 0.55 15.11
N THR A 136 -9.63 1.32 14.08
CA THR A 136 -8.50 2.26 14.06
C THR A 136 -8.78 3.53 14.88
N GLY A 137 -9.82 4.29 14.52
CA GLY A 137 -10.17 5.54 15.21
C GLY A 137 -10.76 5.29 16.60
N GLY A 138 -11.44 4.16 16.78
CA GLY A 138 -12.07 3.76 18.03
C GLY A 138 -11.13 2.96 18.93
N VAL A 139 -11.22 1.62 18.85
CA VAL A 139 -10.56 0.73 19.83
C VAL A 139 -9.07 0.99 19.96
N HIS A 140 -8.38 1.18 18.84
CA HIS A 140 -6.95 1.41 18.80
C HIS A 140 -6.57 2.81 19.32
N ARG A 141 -6.86 3.87 18.57
CA ARG A 141 -6.31 5.20 18.88
C ARG A 141 -7.00 5.90 20.06
N LEU A 142 -8.32 5.74 20.21
CA LEU A 142 -9.06 6.35 21.33
C LEU A 142 -8.88 5.54 22.61
N TRP A 143 -9.29 4.27 22.60
CA TRP A 143 -9.38 3.49 23.84
C TRP A 143 -8.04 2.84 24.24
N CYS A 144 -7.21 2.32 23.32
CA CYS A 144 -5.91 1.78 23.71
C CYS A 144 -4.93 2.87 24.11
N HIS A 145 -4.73 3.84 23.22
CA HIS A 145 -3.65 4.79 23.31
C HIS A 145 -4.02 6.12 23.95
N ARG A 146 -5.32 6.40 24.12
CA ARG A 146 -5.81 7.70 24.64
C ARG A 146 -5.16 8.87 23.92
N SER A 147 -5.01 8.73 22.60
CA SER A 147 -4.28 9.67 21.76
C SER A 147 -5.09 10.93 21.46
N TYR A 148 -6.42 10.86 21.67
CA TYR A 148 -7.34 12.00 21.64
C TYR A 148 -8.50 11.76 22.60
N LYS A 149 -9.36 12.77 22.79
CA LYS A 149 -10.62 12.68 23.53
C LYS A 149 -11.81 12.84 22.61
N ALA A 150 -12.88 12.12 22.89
CA ALA A 150 -14.12 12.13 22.10
C ALA A 150 -15.33 12.47 22.96
N LYS A 151 -16.22 13.33 22.44
CA LYS A 151 -17.55 13.57 23.04
C LYS A 151 -18.46 12.35 22.85
N LEU A 152 -19.52 12.29 23.65
CA LEU A 152 -20.44 11.16 23.68
C LEU A 152 -20.97 10.74 22.30
N PRO A 153 -21.39 11.64 21.37
CA PRO A 153 -21.86 11.23 20.06
C PRO A 153 -20.83 10.45 19.25
N LEU A 154 -19.58 10.91 19.23
CA LEU A 154 -18.50 10.22 18.51
C LEU A 154 -18.15 8.88 19.17
N ARG A 155 -18.15 8.81 20.51
CA ARG A 155 -17.91 7.54 21.22
C ARG A 155 -18.98 6.49 20.87
N ILE A 156 -20.24 6.88 20.77
CA ILE A 156 -21.33 5.98 20.35
C ILE A 156 -21.14 5.53 18.89
N ILE A 157 -20.78 6.45 17.99
CA ILE A 157 -20.52 6.09 16.58
C ILE A 157 -19.36 5.10 16.47
N LEU A 158 -18.23 5.38 17.14
CA LEU A 158 -17.05 4.51 17.12
C LEU A 158 -17.36 3.14 17.71
N MET A 159 -18.17 3.07 18.77
CA MET A 159 -18.65 1.82 19.34
C MET A 159 -19.47 1.02 18.32
N CYS A 160 -20.47 1.64 17.67
CA CYS A 160 -21.28 0.96 16.66
C CYS A 160 -20.42 0.51 15.46
N CYS A 161 -19.52 1.37 14.99
CA CYS A 161 -18.55 1.06 13.94
C CYS A 161 -17.67 -0.14 14.31
N TYR A 162 -17.17 -0.20 15.55
CA TYR A 162 -16.39 -1.33 16.04
C TYR A 162 -17.23 -2.61 16.13
N SER A 163 -18.51 -2.51 16.49
CA SER A 163 -19.43 -3.65 16.45
C SER A 163 -19.64 -4.22 15.03
N ILE A 164 -19.50 -3.41 13.97
CA ILE A 164 -19.50 -3.87 12.57
C ILE A 164 -18.24 -4.70 12.26
N ALA A 165 -17.10 -4.37 12.87
CA ALA A 165 -15.87 -5.13 12.70
C ALA A 165 -15.98 -6.55 13.27
N GLY A 166 -16.87 -6.77 14.23
CA GLY A 166 -17.20 -8.10 14.76
C GLY A 166 -16.07 -8.79 15.52
N GLN A 167 -15.05 -8.03 15.91
CA GLN A 167 -13.93 -8.51 16.74
C GLN A 167 -14.36 -8.67 18.21
N ASN A 168 -13.42 -8.96 19.11
CA ASN A 168 -13.68 -9.17 20.55
C ASN A 168 -14.27 -7.92 21.22
N THR A 169 -14.64 -7.99 22.51
CA THR A 169 -15.10 -6.78 23.21
C THR A 169 -14.05 -5.67 23.18
N ILE A 170 -14.49 -4.41 23.27
CA ILE A 170 -13.58 -3.26 23.38
C ILE A 170 -12.60 -3.45 24.54
N TYR A 171 -13.07 -4.00 25.67
CA TYR A 171 -12.22 -4.29 26.83
C TYR A 171 -11.10 -5.28 26.50
N ASP A 172 -11.45 -6.44 25.92
CA ASP A 172 -10.47 -7.48 25.59
C ASP A 172 -9.45 -7.01 24.57
N TRP A 173 -9.91 -6.32 23.53
CA TRP A 173 -9.04 -5.77 22.49
C TRP A 173 -8.08 -4.73 23.07
N VAL A 174 -8.58 -3.80 23.88
CA VAL A 174 -7.74 -2.76 24.50
C VAL A 174 -6.69 -3.36 25.41
N ARG A 175 -7.07 -4.35 26.21
CA ARG A 175 -6.13 -5.05 27.07
C ARG A 175 -5.04 -5.70 26.23
N ASP A 176 -5.41 -6.55 25.28
CA ASP A 176 -4.45 -7.32 24.48
C ASP A 176 -3.52 -6.40 23.68
N HIS A 177 -4.03 -5.28 23.15
CA HIS A 177 -3.22 -4.29 22.44
C HIS A 177 -2.28 -3.50 23.37
N ARG A 178 -2.71 -3.14 24.59
CA ARG A 178 -1.83 -2.52 25.58
C ARG A 178 -0.72 -3.47 26.05
N ILE A 179 -1.02 -4.76 26.17
CA ILE A 179 -0.02 -5.80 26.45
C ILE A 179 0.97 -5.87 25.28
N HIS A 180 0.47 -5.93 24.05
CA HIS A 180 1.27 -5.98 22.83
C HIS A 180 2.30 -4.84 22.78
N HIS A 181 1.91 -3.58 22.95
CA HIS A 181 2.88 -2.48 22.97
C HIS A 181 3.90 -2.56 24.11
N LYS A 182 3.49 -3.01 25.29
CA LYS A 182 4.37 -3.02 26.47
C LYS A 182 5.37 -4.17 26.46
N TYR A 183 4.99 -5.29 25.85
CA TYR A 183 5.76 -6.54 25.86
C TYR A 183 5.97 -7.10 24.45
N SER A 184 5.94 -6.21 23.44
CA SER A 184 6.06 -6.54 22.02
C SER A 184 7.23 -7.48 21.77
N GLU A 185 7.04 -8.45 20.88
CA GLU A 185 8.07 -9.44 20.53
C GLU A 185 8.51 -10.39 21.66
N THR A 186 7.81 -10.42 22.80
CA THR A 186 8.07 -11.37 23.89
C THR A 186 6.93 -12.37 24.07
N ASP A 187 7.11 -13.38 24.92
CA ASP A 187 6.01 -14.28 25.30
C ASP A 187 4.88 -13.62 26.11
N GLY A 188 5.08 -12.36 26.51
CA GLY A 188 4.02 -11.50 27.04
C GLY A 188 3.09 -10.96 25.96
N ASP A 189 3.53 -10.89 24.70
CA ASP A 189 2.76 -10.36 23.57
C ASP A 189 1.75 -11.40 23.04
N PRO A 190 0.43 -11.10 23.00
CA PRO A 190 -0.58 -12.03 22.50
C PRO A 190 -0.33 -12.52 21.08
N HIS A 191 0.26 -11.69 20.22
CA HIS A 191 0.50 -11.99 18.80
C HIS A 191 1.97 -11.77 18.42
N ASN A 192 2.87 -12.22 19.30
CA ASN A 192 4.32 -12.16 19.14
C ASN A 192 4.80 -12.58 17.74
N ALA A 193 5.28 -11.59 16.97
CA ALA A 193 5.76 -11.78 15.60
C ALA A 193 7.02 -12.64 15.49
N ASN A 194 7.81 -12.81 16.57
CA ASN A 194 8.97 -13.71 16.58
C ASN A 194 8.58 -15.18 16.41
N ARG A 195 7.32 -15.53 16.64
CA ARG A 195 6.78 -16.87 16.39
C ARG A 195 6.40 -17.08 14.92
N GLY A 196 6.63 -16.08 14.06
CA GLY A 196 6.43 -16.12 12.61
C GLY A 196 5.15 -15.40 12.13
N PHE A 197 4.97 -15.38 10.80
CA PHE A 197 3.85 -14.70 10.15
C PHE A 197 2.48 -15.29 10.52
N LEU A 198 2.31 -16.61 10.43
CA LEU A 198 0.99 -17.25 10.57
C LEU A 198 0.40 -17.12 12.00
N TYR A 199 1.24 -17.07 13.02
CA TYR A 199 0.97 -16.89 14.46
C TYR A 199 0.40 -15.51 14.63
N ALA A 200 1.20 -14.50 14.26
CA ALA A 200 0.86 -13.11 14.44
C ALA A 200 -0.36 -12.72 13.60
N HIS A 201 -0.54 -13.37 12.44
CA HIS A 201 -1.70 -13.17 11.58
C HIS A 201 -2.98 -13.77 12.19
N VAL A 202 -3.00 -15.07 12.48
CA VAL A 202 -4.25 -15.75 12.93
C VAL A 202 -4.02 -16.87 13.94
N GLY A 203 -2.83 -17.47 13.98
CA GLY A 203 -2.51 -18.61 14.82
C GLY A 203 -2.67 -18.34 16.32
N TRP A 204 -2.43 -17.10 16.76
CA TRP A 204 -2.63 -16.70 18.15
C TRP A 204 -4.10 -16.81 18.63
N LEU A 205 -5.07 -16.69 17.71
CA LEU A 205 -6.49 -16.89 17.99
C LEU A 205 -6.87 -18.39 18.07
N MET A 206 -6.06 -19.24 17.45
CA MET A 206 -6.25 -20.70 17.39
C MET A 206 -5.54 -21.43 18.53
N LEU A 207 -4.77 -20.71 19.34
CA LEU A 207 -3.93 -21.23 20.40
C LEU A 207 -4.33 -20.69 21.76
N ARG A 208 -4.06 -21.46 22.80
CA ARG A 208 -4.05 -20.92 24.16
C ARG A 208 -2.94 -19.87 24.29
N LYS A 209 -3.26 -18.76 24.98
CA LYS A 209 -2.30 -17.69 25.26
C LYS A 209 -1.14 -18.23 26.09
N HIS A 210 0.05 -17.69 25.86
CA HIS A 210 1.19 -18.03 26.68
C HIS A 210 0.97 -17.57 28.14
N PRO A 211 1.41 -18.31 29.18
CA PRO A 211 1.20 -17.91 30.57
C PRO A 211 1.77 -16.53 30.93
N GLU A 212 2.87 -16.13 30.30
CA GLU A 212 3.41 -14.78 30.47
C GLU A 212 2.45 -13.70 29.97
N CYS A 213 1.75 -13.91 28.85
CA CYS A 213 0.70 -12.99 28.39
C CYS A 213 -0.38 -12.76 29.46
N ILE A 214 -0.80 -13.82 30.16
CA ILE A 214 -1.80 -13.75 31.25
C ILE A 214 -1.25 -12.96 32.44
N LYS A 215 -0.05 -13.33 32.91
CA LYS A 215 0.60 -12.66 34.05
C LYS A 215 0.84 -11.18 33.77
N LYS A 216 1.35 -10.85 32.58
CA LYS A 216 1.62 -9.49 32.15
C LYS A 216 0.34 -8.69 31.94
N GLY A 217 -0.75 -9.32 31.48
CA GLY A 217 -2.07 -8.71 31.34
C GLY A 217 -2.65 -8.18 32.65
N ARG A 218 -2.45 -8.88 33.76
CA ARG A 218 -2.87 -8.44 35.10
C ARG A 218 -2.22 -7.11 35.54
N LEU A 219 -1.05 -6.80 34.98
CA LEU A 219 -0.29 -5.58 35.29
C LEU A 219 -0.71 -4.38 34.45
N ILE A 220 -1.60 -4.56 33.46
CA ILE A 220 -2.11 -3.46 32.64
C ILE A 220 -3.18 -2.70 33.43
N ASP A 221 -3.12 -1.37 33.39
CA ASP A 221 -4.19 -0.53 33.90
C ASP A 221 -5.34 -0.46 32.91
N MET A 222 -6.55 -0.76 33.39
CA MET A 222 -7.80 -0.78 32.62
C MET A 222 -8.89 0.08 33.28
N SER A 223 -8.55 0.85 34.33
CA SER A 223 -9.50 1.65 35.11
C SER A 223 -10.29 2.65 34.27
N ASP A 224 -9.67 3.21 33.23
CA ASP A 224 -10.31 4.10 32.27
C ASP A 224 -11.36 3.41 31.40
N ILE A 225 -11.13 2.15 31.04
CA ILE A 225 -12.04 1.36 30.19
C ILE A 225 -13.24 0.91 31.03
N VAL A 226 -13.01 0.52 32.28
CA VAL A 226 -14.07 0.14 33.22
C VAL A 226 -14.96 1.33 33.60
N SER A 227 -14.39 2.52 33.68
CA SER A 227 -15.15 3.74 34.01
C SER A 227 -15.86 4.39 32.80
N ASP A 228 -15.57 3.96 31.57
CA ASP A 228 -16.21 4.49 30.35
C ASP A 228 -17.63 3.88 30.16
N PRO A 229 -18.72 4.66 30.33
CA PRO A 229 -20.09 4.13 30.25
C PRO A 229 -20.50 3.59 28.86
N VAL A 230 -19.88 4.08 27.78
CA VAL A 230 -20.15 3.59 26.42
C VAL A 230 -19.52 2.21 26.24
N VAL A 231 -18.29 2.02 26.74
CA VAL A 231 -17.64 0.71 26.73
C VAL A 231 -18.40 -0.28 27.62
N GLN A 232 -18.87 0.16 28.79
CA GLN A 232 -19.72 -0.68 29.66
C GLN A 232 -21.01 -1.11 28.95
N PHE A 233 -21.67 -0.18 28.25
CA PHE A 233 -22.85 -0.51 27.47
C PHE A 233 -22.56 -1.51 26.35
N HIS A 234 -21.48 -1.31 25.59
CA HIS A 234 -21.05 -2.24 24.55
C HIS A 234 -20.76 -3.62 25.12
N HIS A 235 -20.01 -3.69 26.22
CA HIS A 235 -19.64 -4.95 26.86
C HIS A 235 -20.88 -5.71 27.35
N LYS A 236 -21.80 -5.04 28.06
CA LYS A 236 -23.06 -5.64 28.52
C LYS A 236 -23.94 -6.17 27.39
N ASN A 237 -23.91 -5.53 26.22
CA ASN A 237 -24.77 -5.86 25.08
C ASN A 237 -23.97 -6.44 23.89
N PHE A 238 -22.77 -6.97 24.14
CA PHE A 238 -21.80 -7.25 23.08
C PHE A 238 -22.34 -8.19 21.99
N VAL A 239 -22.94 -9.31 22.41
CA VAL A 239 -23.54 -10.29 21.50
C VAL A 239 -24.60 -9.65 20.60
N LEU A 240 -25.50 -8.87 21.20
CA LEU A 240 -26.55 -8.17 20.48
C LEU A 240 -25.95 -7.18 19.48
N MET A 241 -25.00 -6.35 19.91
CA MET A 241 -24.36 -5.35 19.06
C MET A 241 -23.59 -6.00 17.91
N LYS A 242 -22.82 -7.06 18.16
CA LYS A 242 -22.08 -7.80 17.13
C LYS A 242 -23.03 -8.46 16.13
N VAL A 243 -24.04 -9.20 16.58
CA VAL A 243 -24.99 -9.85 15.67
C VAL A 243 -25.74 -8.82 14.82
N LEU A 244 -26.22 -7.75 15.45
CA LEU A 244 -26.98 -6.70 14.78
C LEU A 244 -26.12 -5.94 13.76
N PHE A 245 -24.96 -5.43 14.17
CA PHE A 245 -24.15 -4.53 13.34
C PHE A 245 -23.16 -5.25 12.41
N CYS A 246 -22.65 -6.42 12.75
CA CYS A 246 -21.71 -7.17 11.89
C CYS A 246 -22.43 -8.01 10.83
N PHE A 247 -23.62 -8.53 11.14
CA PHE A 247 -24.27 -9.55 10.31
C PHE A 247 -25.67 -9.15 9.84
N ILE A 248 -26.59 -8.79 10.76
CA ILE A 248 -28.00 -8.54 10.41
C ILE A 248 -28.15 -7.27 9.57
N LEU A 249 -27.76 -6.09 10.07
CA LEU A 249 -27.93 -4.83 9.35
C LEU A 249 -27.14 -4.80 8.03
N PRO A 250 -25.87 -5.25 7.98
CA PRO A 250 -25.16 -5.33 6.72
C PRO A 250 -25.85 -6.21 5.68
N THR A 251 -26.49 -7.31 6.09
CA THR A 251 -27.22 -8.21 5.18
C THR A 251 -28.60 -7.67 4.79
N PHE A 252 -29.35 -7.15 5.76
CA PHE A 252 -30.74 -6.78 5.59
C PHE A 252 -30.90 -5.54 4.71
N ILE A 253 -30.01 -4.56 4.85
CA ILE A 253 -30.12 -3.30 4.12
C ILE A 253 -30.00 -3.52 2.60
N PRO A 254 -28.99 -4.22 2.06
CA PRO A 254 -28.93 -4.51 0.64
C PRO A 254 -30.09 -5.37 0.15
N TRP A 255 -30.47 -6.37 0.92
CA TRP A 255 -31.57 -7.27 0.55
C TRP A 255 -32.90 -6.53 0.43
N TYR A 256 -33.28 -5.78 1.47
CA TYR A 256 -34.62 -5.23 1.58
C TYR A 256 -34.75 -3.82 0.99
N ILE A 257 -33.72 -2.98 1.16
CA ILE A 257 -33.78 -1.57 0.74
C ILE A 257 -33.20 -1.41 -0.67
N PHE A 258 -32.12 -2.11 -1.00
CA PHE A 258 -31.44 -1.95 -2.30
C PHE A 258 -31.86 -2.98 -3.35
N GLY A 259 -32.77 -3.90 -3.00
CA GLY A 259 -33.31 -4.90 -3.92
C GLY A 259 -32.33 -6.00 -4.32
N GLU A 260 -31.27 -6.22 -3.54
CA GLU A 260 -30.35 -7.33 -3.74
C GLU A 260 -30.99 -8.65 -3.30
N THR A 261 -30.53 -9.79 -3.81
CA THR A 261 -31.02 -11.08 -3.27
C THR A 261 -30.53 -11.29 -1.84
N PHE A 262 -31.34 -11.98 -1.02
CA PHE A 262 -30.96 -12.30 0.36
C PHE A 262 -29.65 -13.08 0.42
N LEU A 263 -29.50 -14.13 -0.41
CA LEU A 263 -28.30 -14.96 -0.43
C LEU A 263 -27.05 -14.15 -0.78
N MET A 264 -27.13 -13.28 -1.80
CA MET A 264 -26.02 -12.38 -2.16
C MET A 264 -25.64 -11.46 -1.00
N SER A 265 -26.63 -10.83 -0.37
CA SER A 265 -26.41 -9.91 0.75
C SER A 265 -25.80 -10.64 1.95
N PHE A 266 -26.31 -11.82 2.26
CA PHE A 266 -25.84 -12.64 3.38
C PHE A 266 -24.40 -13.11 3.15
N PHE A 267 -24.12 -13.73 2.02
CA PHE A 267 -22.79 -14.29 1.76
C PHE A 267 -21.71 -13.21 1.58
N SER A 268 -22.05 -12.09 0.92
CA SER A 268 -21.12 -10.97 0.75
C SER A 268 -20.79 -10.28 2.07
N GLN A 269 -21.78 -10.08 2.96
CA GLN A 269 -21.58 -9.27 4.17
C GLN A 269 -21.12 -10.10 5.36
N CYS A 270 -21.64 -11.31 5.54
CA CYS A 270 -21.30 -12.17 6.67
C CYS A 270 -19.98 -12.90 6.50
N PHE A 271 -19.58 -13.22 5.27
CA PHE A 271 -18.36 -13.99 5.02
C PHE A 271 -17.30 -13.16 4.30
N VAL A 272 -17.57 -12.68 3.09
CA VAL A 272 -16.55 -11.99 2.28
C VAL A 272 -16.05 -10.72 2.97
N ARG A 273 -16.94 -9.78 3.29
CA ARG A 273 -16.57 -8.51 3.94
C ARG A 273 -15.99 -8.76 5.34
N TYR A 274 -16.56 -9.69 6.11
CA TYR A 274 -16.09 -9.98 7.46
C TYR A 274 -14.66 -10.53 7.45
N VAL A 275 -14.41 -11.57 6.65
CA VAL A 275 -13.09 -12.21 6.55
C VAL A 275 -12.04 -11.25 5.99
N LEU A 276 -12.38 -10.44 4.97
CA LEU A 276 -11.48 -9.41 4.48
C LEU A 276 -11.12 -8.38 5.57
N SER A 277 -12.11 -7.92 6.34
CA SER A 277 -11.88 -6.95 7.43
C SER A 277 -10.97 -7.52 8.52
N LEU A 278 -11.13 -8.80 8.87
CA LEU A 278 -10.26 -9.49 9.82
C LEU A 278 -8.82 -9.56 9.29
N ASN A 279 -8.63 -10.04 8.06
CA ASN A 279 -7.30 -10.20 7.47
C ASN A 279 -6.59 -8.85 7.31
N PHE A 280 -7.31 -7.76 6.98
CA PHE A 280 -6.73 -6.42 6.95
C PHE A 280 -6.24 -5.95 8.32
N THR A 281 -6.97 -6.27 9.39
CA THR A 281 -6.51 -5.98 10.76
C THR A 281 -5.30 -6.85 11.11
N TRP A 282 -5.34 -8.14 10.80
CA TRP A 282 -4.29 -9.11 11.11
C TRP A 282 -2.99 -8.88 10.35
N LEU A 283 -3.06 -8.26 9.16
CA LEU A 283 -1.87 -7.79 8.43
C LEU A 283 -1.06 -6.76 9.23
N VAL A 284 -1.68 -5.99 10.12
CA VAL A 284 -0.97 -5.06 11.01
C VAL A 284 -0.07 -5.85 11.96
N ASN A 285 -0.61 -6.86 12.63
CA ASN A 285 0.14 -7.70 13.58
C ASN A 285 1.25 -8.52 12.91
N SER A 286 1.06 -8.90 11.63
CA SER A 286 1.95 -9.81 10.91
C SER A 286 2.86 -9.09 9.91
N ALA A 287 2.30 -8.60 8.81
CA ALA A 287 3.08 -7.95 7.77
C ALA A 287 3.75 -6.66 8.25
N ALA A 288 3.08 -5.86 9.08
CA ALA A 288 3.68 -4.63 9.62
C ALA A 288 4.63 -4.86 10.81
N HIS A 289 4.87 -6.11 11.23
CA HIS A 289 5.96 -6.47 12.15
C HIS A 289 7.10 -7.24 11.46
N LEU A 290 6.95 -7.62 10.19
CA LEU A 290 7.91 -8.47 9.49
C LEU A 290 8.46 -7.85 8.21
N TYR A 291 7.69 -6.98 7.55
CA TYR A 291 8.02 -6.44 6.24
C TYR A 291 7.78 -4.93 6.17
N GLY A 292 8.86 -4.16 6.03
CA GLY A 292 8.78 -2.71 5.87
C GLY A 292 10.07 -2.00 6.27
N ASN A 293 10.02 -0.67 6.38
CA ASN A 293 11.15 0.15 6.80
C ASN A 293 11.09 0.48 8.30
N HIS A 294 12.24 0.77 8.93
CA HIS A 294 12.33 1.14 10.35
C HIS A 294 12.96 2.53 10.57
N PRO A 295 12.31 3.62 10.11
CA PRO A 295 12.92 4.95 10.12
C PRO A 295 12.98 5.63 11.49
N TYR A 296 12.32 5.10 12.53
CA TYR A 296 12.25 5.72 13.87
C TYR A 296 13.00 4.94 14.94
N ASP A 297 12.92 3.61 14.91
CA ASP A 297 13.69 2.73 15.79
C ASP A 297 13.98 1.40 15.07
N THR A 298 15.26 1.18 14.73
CA THR A 298 15.71 -0.05 14.04
C THR A 298 15.86 -1.26 14.95
N ARG A 299 15.60 -1.11 16.26
CA ARG A 299 15.79 -2.18 17.26
C ARG A 299 14.51 -2.97 17.53
N ILE A 300 13.37 -2.51 17.01
CA ILE A 300 12.06 -3.13 17.18
C ILE A 300 11.55 -3.67 15.84
N ASN A 301 10.77 -4.75 15.86
CA ASN A 301 10.21 -5.39 14.68
C ASN A 301 9.08 -4.62 13.94
N PRO A 302 8.26 -3.78 14.59
CA PRO A 302 7.27 -2.94 13.89
C PRO A 302 7.91 -2.12 12.76
N ALA A 303 7.30 -2.17 11.59
CA ALA A 303 7.82 -1.67 10.33
C ALA A 303 6.78 -0.80 9.60
N GLU A 304 7.25 0.21 8.88
CA GLU A 304 6.42 1.02 8.00
C GLU A 304 6.06 0.23 6.73
N ASN A 305 4.78 -0.08 6.55
CA ASN A 305 4.24 -0.81 5.43
C ASN A 305 3.02 -0.09 4.84
N ARG A 306 3.21 0.58 3.70
CA ARG A 306 2.14 1.35 3.07
C ARG A 306 0.98 0.49 2.55
N VAL A 307 1.24 -0.73 2.09
CA VAL A 307 0.18 -1.62 1.61
C VAL A 307 -0.76 -1.95 2.76
N VAL A 308 -0.18 -2.31 3.91
CA VAL A 308 -0.94 -2.48 5.16
C VAL A 308 -1.66 -1.19 5.53
N SER A 309 -1.02 -0.03 5.38
CA SER A 309 -1.62 1.27 5.70
C SER A 309 -2.85 1.59 4.83
N VAL A 310 -2.85 1.20 3.55
CA VAL A 310 -4.02 1.35 2.66
C VAL A 310 -5.18 0.45 3.10
N VAL A 311 -4.91 -0.84 3.33
CA VAL A 311 -5.98 -1.81 3.63
C VAL A 311 -6.46 -1.74 5.08
N ALA A 312 -5.61 -1.28 6.01
CA ALA A 312 -5.90 -1.08 7.43
C ALA A 312 -6.10 0.41 7.79
N MET A 313 -6.52 1.25 6.83
CA MET A 313 -6.96 2.64 7.05
C MET A 313 -5.97 3.59 7.75
N GLY A 314 -4.68 3.27 7.77
CA GLY A 314 -3.63 4.10 8.36
C GLY A 314 -2.69 3.39 9.32
N GLU A 315 -2.99 2.16 9.73
CA GLU A 315 -2.24 1.46 10.78
C GLU A 315 -0.96 0.77 10.30
N GLY A 316 -0.59 0.94 9.02
CA GLY A 316 0.63 0.39 8.47
C GLY A 316 1.88 1.21 8.77
N TRP A 317 1.77 2.39 9.38
CA TRP A 317 2.92 3.19 9.82
C TRP A 317 3.40 2.71 11.19
N HIS A 318 3.79 1.44 11.23
CA HIS A 318 3.82 0.67 12.47
C HIS A 318 5.11 0.86 13.27
N ASN A 319 6.23 1.18 12.62
CA ASN A 319 7.45 1.57 13.33
C ASN A 319 7.24 2.89 14.08
N TYR A 320 6.62 3.88 13.42
CA TYR A 320 6.27 5.15 14.05
C TYR A 320 5.32 4.93 15.22
N HIS A 321 4.27 4.16 14.98
CA HIS A 321 3.24 3.92 15.95
C HIS A 321 3.80 3.27 17.22
N HIS A 322 4.70 2.30 17.11
CA HIS A 322 5.32 1.68 18.28
C HIS A 322 6.31 2.58 19.01
N VAL A 323 6.93 3.55 18.32
CA VAL A 323 7.80 4.55 18.94
C VAL A 323 7.00 5.67 19.62
N PHE A 324 5.89 6.11 19.02
CA PHE A 324 5.01 7.16 19.52
C PHE A 324 3.56 6.67 19.64
N PRO A 325 3.28 5.68 20.51
CA PRO A 325 1.97 5.04 20.58
C PRO A 325 0.85 6.00 20.98
N TRP A 326 1.16 7.10 21.64
CA TRP A 326 0.19 8.13 22.04
C TRP A 326 -0.15 9.14 20.93
N ASP A 327 0.44 9.06 19.74
CA ASP A 327 0.09 9.92 18.61
C ASP A 327 -1.26 9.54 18.01
N TYR A 328 -2.19 10.50 17.88
CA TYR A 328 -3.54 10.25 17.36
C TYR A 328 -3.59 9.92 15.87
N LYS A 329 -2.51 10.24 15.15
CA LYS A 329 -2.33 9.91 13.75
C LYS A 329 -1.78 8.50 13.58
N ALA A 330 -1.13 7.95 14.61
CA ALA A 330 -0.32 6.74 14.54
C ALA A 330 0.71 6.76 13.38
N ALA A 331 1.06 7.96 12.89
CA ALA A 331 1.93 8.15 11.74
C ALA A 331 2.48 9.58 11.71
N GLU A 332 3.78 9.73 11.44
CA GLU A 332 4.31 10.99 10.91
C GLU A 332 4.15 11.05 9.38
N LEU A 333 4.34 9.90 8.71
CA LEU A 333 4.31 9.81 7.26
C LEU A 333 2.90 9.55 6.73
N GLY A 334 2.69 9.93 5.48
CA GLY A 334 1.42 9.75 4.81
C GLY A 334 0.51 10.97 4.92
N ASN A 335 -0.37 11.05 3.95
CA ASN A 335 -1.51 11.94 3.95
C ASN A 335 -2.76 11.07 4.23
N TYR A 336 -3.95 11.61 4.48
CA TYR A 336 -5.08 10.74 4.84
C TYR A 336 -5.52 9.72 3.75
N SER A 337 -4.85 9.60 2.60
CA SER A 337 -5.05 8.54 1.57
C SER A 337 -4.52 7.19 1.96
N VAL A 338 -3.56 7.27 2.85
CA VAL A 338 -2.87 6.16 3.47
C VAL A 338 -2.99 6.32 4.99
N ASN A 339 -4.00 7.08 5.44
CA ASN A 339 -4.36 7.27 6.84
C ASN A 339 -5.78 7.85 6.96
N VAL A 340 -6.75 7.17 6.36
CA VAL A 340 -8.17 7.61 6.26
C VAL A 340 -8.78 7.80 7.66
N THR A 341 -8.27 7.10 8.65
CA THR A 341 -8.68 7.28 10.05
C THR A 341 -8.36 8.67 10.56
N THR A 342 -7.14 9.17 10.33
CA THR A 342 -6.76 10.53 10.76
C THR A 342 -7.64 11.58 10.11
N PHE A 343 -8.02 11.39 8.84
CA PHE A 343 -8.97 12.29 8.18
C PHE A 343 -10.26 12.42 8.99
N TRP A 344 -10.88 11.29 9.29
CA TRP A 344 -12.18 11.29 9.93
C TRP A 344 -12.08 11.90 11.32
N LEU A 345 -11.00 11.60 12.05
CA LEU A 345 -10.72 12.24 13.33
C LEU A 345 -10.59 13.76 13.21
N ASP A 346 -9.92 14.26 12.17
CA ASP A 346 -9.79 15.70 11.92
C ASP A 346 -11.12 16.34 11.51
N VAL A 347 -12.00 15.65 10.78
CA VAL A 347 -13.38 16.11 10.52
C VAL A 347 -14.18 16.21 11.80
N PHE A 348 -14.14 15.17 12.63
CA PHE A 348 -14.79 15.18 13.93
C PHE A 348 -14.20 16.24 14.85
N SER A 349 -12.91 16.56 14.70
CA SER A 349 -12.28 17.65 15.44
C SER A 349 -12.79 19.02 15.01
N LYS A 350 -12.97 19.25 13.71
CA LYS A 350 -13.52 20.50 13.17
C LYS A 350 -14.94 20.80 13.66
N ILE A 351 -15.75 19.77 13.91
CA ILE A 351 -17.09 19.92 14.52
C ILE A 351 -17.08 19.82 16.05
N GLY A 352 -15.89 19.77 16.66
CA GLY A 352 -15.69 19.78 18.11
C GLY A 352 -16.11 18.49 18.82
N TRP A 353 -16.20 17.38 18.10
CA TRP A 353 -16.54 16.06 18.64
C TRP A 353 -15.30 15.26 19.03
N ALA A 354 -14.17 15.46 18.33
CA ALA A 354 -12.84 15.03 18.76
C ALA A 354 -12.01 16.24 19.22
N TYR A 355 -11.23 16.09 20.29
CA TYR A 355 -10.41 17.17 20.84
C TYR A 355 -9.20 16.59 21.58
N ASP A 356 -8.26 17.45 21.99
CA ASP A 356 -7.04 17.03 22.70
C ASP A 356 -6.22 15.99 21.90
N LEU A 357 -6.11 16.20 20.59
CA LEU A 357 -5.42 15.30 19.66
C LEU A 357 -3.91 15.43 19.85
N LYS A 358 -3.27 14.37 20.36
CA LYS A 358 -1.85 14.37 20.74
C LYS A 358 -0.96 14.06 19.56
N GLN A 359 0.10 14.84 19.40
CA GLN A 359 1.12 14.61 18.38
C GLN A 359 2.50 14.96 18.98
N PRO A 360 3.56 14.19 18.71
CA PRO A 360 4.91 14.57 19.09
C PRO A 360 5.32 15.81 18.30
N SER A 361 6.14 16.65 18.92
CA SER A 361 6.76 17.75 18.20
C SER A 361 7.72 17.19 17.16
N LYS A 362 7.90 17.91 16.05
CA LYS A 362 8.90 17.55 15.03
C LYS A 362 10.29 17.37 15.63
N GLU A 363 10.61 18.18 16.63
CA GLU A 363 11.88 18.11 17.36
C GLU A 363 12.02 16.82 18.17
N LEU A 364 10.94 16.35 18.83
CA LEU A 364 10.94 15.07 19.53
C LEU A 364 11.14 13.91 18.54
N VAL A 365 10.48 13.96 17.38
CA VAL A 365 10.65 12.95 16.34
C VAL A 365 12.09 12.93 15.82
N ARG A 366 12.64 14.09 15.44
CA ARG A 366 14.03 14.24 15.00
C ARG A 366 15.03 13.66 16.01
N LYS A 367 14.92 14.06 17.29
CA LYS A 367 15.81 13.56 18.35
C LYS A 367 15.71 12.05 18.53
N THR A 368 14.53 11.47 18.32
CA THR A 368 14.31 10.03 18.45
C THR A 368 14.97 9.27 17.31
N ILE A 369 14.84 9.76 16.07
CA ILE A 369 15.55 9.25 14.90
C ILE A 369 17.07 9.33 15.13
N GLU A 370 17.59 10.47 15.58
CA GLU A 370 19.03 10.61 15.88
C GLU A 370 19.51 9.62 16.93
N LYS A 371 18.72 9.42 17.98
CA LYS A 371 19.07 8.53 19.09
C LYS A 371 19.07 7.06 18.70
N TYR A 372 18.09 6.60 17.92
CA TYR A 372 17.89 5.17 17.67
C TYR A 372 18.32 4.71 16.27
N VAL A 373 18.50 5.65 15.33
CA VAL A 373 18.98 5.38 13.97
C VAL A 373 20.42 5.87 13.79
N CYS A 374 20.73 7.12 14.14
CA CYS A 374 22.08 7.69 13.90
C CYS A 374 23.14 7.26 14.92
N ALA A 375 22.78 6.88 16.15
CA ALA A 375 23.75 6.39 17.14
C ALA A 375 24.48 5.10 16.71
N ARG A 376 23.94 4.33 15.74
CA ARG A 376 24.64 3.21 15.10
C ARG A 376 25.65 3.66 14.03
N VAL A 377 25.47 4.85 13.44
CA VAL A 377 26.40 5.44 12.47
C VAL A 377 27.61 6.06 13.18
N SER A 378 27.41 6.65 14.36
CA SER A 378 28.48 7.31 15.12
C SER A 378 29.49 6.34 15.75
N VAL A 379 29.12 5.08 16.02
CA VAL A 379 30.09 4.05 16.48
C VAL A 379 31.00 3.61 15.33
N THR A 380 30.55 3.73 14.08
CA THR A 380 31.34 3.41 12.88
C THR A 380 32.12 4.62 12.35
N MET A 381 31.68 5.85 12.65
CA MET A 381 32.28 7.12 12.18
C MET A 381 33.22 7.81 13.19
N THR A 382 33.87 7.06 14.09
CA THR A 382 35.01 7.58 14.87
C THR A 382 36.35 7.28 14.19
N VAL A 383 36.37 7.17 12.85
CA VAL A 383 37.60 7.22 12.06
C VAL A 383 37.36 8.14 10.86
N ALA A 384 38.20 9.19 10.79
CA ALA A 384 38.41 10.15 9.70
C ALA A 384 37.47 11.37 9.60
N THR A 385 37.90 12.45 10.28
CA THR A 385 37.56 13.86 10.04
C THR A 385 38.43 14.47 8.93
N THR A 386 37.85 15.41 8.14
CA THR A 386 38.35 16.77 7.76
C THR A 386 37.55 17.31 6.55
N THR A 387 36.63 18.28 6.73
CA THR A 387 36.68 19.75 6.41
C THR A 387 36.78 20.07 4.89
N GLU A 388 35.96 20.92 4.23
CA GLU A 388 35.66 22.35 4.48
C GLU A 388 34.36 22.90 3.79
N THR A 389 34.00 24.10 4.24
CA THR A 389 32.87 25.06 4.07
C THR A 389 32.61 25.74 2.71
N ILE A 390 31.35 26.16 2.44
CA ILE A 390 30.95 27.44 1.76
C ILE A 390 29.57 27.97 2.27
N VAL A 391 29.43 29.30 2.42
CA VAL A 391 28.32 30.13 3.00
C VAL A 391 27.56 30.93 1.90
N PRO A 392 26.28 31.40 2.12
CA PRO A 392 25.32 31.83 1.08
C PRO A 392 24.92 33.34 1.06
N GLY A 393 24.10 33.76 0.07
CA GLY A 393 23.32 35.03 0.03
C GLY A 393 22.52 35.17 -1.29
N THR A 394 21.43 35.94 -1.48
CA THR A 394 20.65 36.89 -0.64
C THR A 394 19.42 37.43 -1.44
N VAL A 395 18.21 37.40 -0.82
CA VAL A 395 17.06 38.37 -0.71
C VAL A 395 16.23 39.03 -1.86
N LEU A 396 14.92 39.25 -1.53
CA LEU A 396 13.91 40.32 -1.83
C LEU A 396 13.09 40.27 -3.16
N ALA A 397 11.84 40.76 -3.30
CA ALA A 397 10.74 41.25 -2.44
C ALA A 397 9.45 41.41 -3.30
N GLU A 398 8.29 41.59 -2.63
CA GLU A 398 6.91 41.71 -3.15
C GLU A 398 6.59 42.92 -4.06
N GLN A 399 5.51 42.81 -4.85
CA GLN A 399 4.61 43.94 -5.15
C GLN A 399 3.17 43.51 -5.52
N ASP A 400 2.20 44.15 -4.87
CA ASP A 400 0.73 44.05 -5.07
C ASP A 400 0.25 44.82 -6.31
N VAL A 401 -0.71 44.25 -7.08
CA VAL A 401 -1.65 45.03 -7.93
C VAL A 401 -3.03 44.37 -7.98
N ASN A 402 -4.05 45.20 -7.78
CA ASN A 402 -5.48 44.91 -7.87
C ASN A 402 -6.01 45.27 -9.28
N VAL A 403 -6.98 44.53 -9.84
CA VAL A 403 -8.15 44.98 -10.66
C VAL A 403 -8.75 43.84 -11.53
N LYS A 404 -10.05 44.01 -11.81
CA LYS A 404 -11.13 43.10 -12.22
C LYS A 404 -11.22 42.72 -13.73
N ASN A 405 -11.91 41.59 -13.96
CA ASN A 405 -12.84 41.20 -15.06
C ASN A 405 -12.38 40.53 -16.39
N ALA A 406 -12.90 39.29 -16.58
CA ALA A 406 -13.29 38.52 -17.81
C ALA A 406 -12.20 38.09 -18.83
N SER A 407 -12.17 36.89 -19.44
CA SER A 407 -13.22 35.92 -19.85
C SER A 407 -12.71 34.45 -19.84
N ALA A 408 -13.62 33.47 -19.86
CA ALA A 408 -13.41 32.12 -19.32
C ALA A 408 -13.03 30.98 -20.30
N ALA A 409 -12.33 31.23 -21.42
CA ALA A 409 -12.21 30.20 -22.47
C ALA A 409 -10.81 29.76 -22.96
N SER A 410 -9.68 30.40 -22.59
CA SER A 410 -8.36 30.03 -23.16
C SER A 410 -7.43 29.20 -22.26
N ALA A 411 -7.68 29.07 -20.95
CA ALA A 411 -6.77 28.36 -20.03
C ALA A 411 -7.05 26.84 -19.88
N SER A 412 -8.10 26.32 -20.51
CA SER A 412 -8.61 24.98 -20.21
C SER A 412 -7.77 23.84 -20.77
N ASP A 413 -6.96 24.08 -21.81
CA ASP A 413 -6.40 23.00 -22.64
C ASP A 413 -4.92 22.65 -22.41
N LEU A 414 -4.20 23.41 -21.57
CA LEU A 414 -2.79 23.17 -21.23
C LEU A 414 -2.55 21.94 -20.34
N ASN A 415 -3.46 20.95 -20.34
CA ASN A 415 -3.26 19.72 -19.57
C ASN A 415 -4.22 18.53 -19.92
N ASN A 416 -4.91 18.55 -21.06
CA ASN A 416 -5.87 17.50 -21.43
C ASN A 416 -5.21 16.35 -22.22
N ASN A 417 -4.59 15.41 -21.50
CA ASN A 417 -3.92 14.21 -22.04
C ASN A 417 -4.83 13.17 -22.75
N PHE A 418 -6.04 13.53 -23.19
CA PHE A 418 -6.90 12.57 -23.88
C PHE A 418 -6.55 12.42 -25.38
N ASN A 419 -6.03 13.46 -26.04
CA ASN A 419 -5.85 13.46 -27.49
C ASN A 419 -4.42 13.29 -28.02
N GLY A 420 -3.43 13.00 -27.16
CA GLY A 420 -2.04 13.18 -27.57
C GLY A 420 -1.79 14.66 -27.85
N MET A 421 -1.84 15.45 -26.79
CA MET A 421 -1.23 16.76 -26.74
C MET A 421 -0.71 16.87 -25.33
N GLY A 422 0.54 16.45 -25.11
CA GLY A 422 1.28 17.00 -24.00
C GLY A 422 1.54 18.46 -24.24
N ASP A 423 2.29 19.04 -23.32
CA ASP A 423 2.55 20.47 -23.26
C ASP A 423 3.55 20.91 -24.38
N SER A 424 3.43 20.31 -25.58
CA SER A 424 4.53 20.02 -26.51
C SER A 424 4.67 20.97 -27.69
N LYS A 425 3.86 22.02 -27.78
CA LYS A 425 4.15 23.14 -28.68
C LYS A 425 4.54 24.33 -27.85
N GLY A 426 5.77 24.80 -28.09
CA GLY A 426 6.46 25.87 -27.35
C GLY A 426 5.49 26.75 -26.59
N ILE A 427 5.31 26.42 -25.31
CA ILE A 427 4.39 27.12 -24.42
C ILE A 427 4.88 28.56 -24.41
N SER A 428 4.08 29.47 -24.98
CA SER A 428 4.42 30.88 -24.98
C SER A 428 4.38 31.41 -23.54
N GLU A 429 5.01 32.55 -23.28
CA GLU A 429 4.93 33.17 -21.95
C GLU A 429 3.47 33.45 -21.57
N LYS A 430 2.66 33.87 -22.54
CA LYS A 430 1.22 34.07 -22.37
C LYS A 430 0.50 32.78 -21.94
N ASP A 431 0.81 31.65 -22.58
CA ASP A 431 0.18 30.36 -22.22
C ASP A 431 0.57 29.94 -20.80
N LEU A 432 1.83 30.18 -20.41
CA LEU A 432 2.29 29.93 -19.05
C LEU A 432 1.59 30.84 -18.03
N ASP A 433 1.43 32.12 -18.35
CA ASP A 433 0.74 33.09 -17.49
C ASP A 433 -0.74 32.72 -17.33
N ASP A 434 -1.42 32.35 -18.42
CA ASP A 434 -2.80 31.86 -18.39
C ASP A 434 -2.93 30.59 -17.54
N TYR A 435 -1.97 29.66 -17.66
CA TYR A 435 -1.90 28.46 -16.83
C TYR A 435 -1.73 28.77 -15.35
N LEU A 436 -0.78 29.65 -15.02
CA LEU A 436 -0.49 30.09 -13.66
C LEU A 436 -1.69 30.82 -13.06
N HIS A 437 -2.33 31.70 -13.82
CA HIS A 437 -3.52 32.41 -13.41
C HIS A 437 -4.64 31.42 -13.05
N HIS A 438 -4.90 30.43 -13.90
CA HIS A 438 -5.93 29.42 -13.65
C HIS A 438 -5.58 28.52 -12.46
N TYR A 439 -4.33 28.08 -12.36
CA TYR A 439 -3.82 27.26 -11.26
C TYR A 439 -3.97 27.98 -9.91
N ASN A 440 -3.49 29.23 -9.83
CA ASN A 440 -3.56 30.05 -8.64
C ASN A 440 -5.01 30.40 -8.28
N LYS A 441 -5.85 30.72 -9.27
CA LYS A 441 -7.27 30.99 -9.04
C LYS A 441 -7.98 29.77 -8.43
N TRP A 442 -7.66 28.57 -8.90
CA TRP A 442 -8.18 27.34 -8.32
C TRP A 442 -7.74 27.19 -6.86
N GLU A 443 -6.43 27.25 -6.61
CA GLU A 443 -5.84 27.14 -5.26
C GLU A 443 -6.38 28.21 -4.30
N GLN A 444 -6.66 29.40 -4.81
CA GLN A 444 -7.19 30.52 -4.03
C GLN A 444 -8.73 30.56 -3.95
N SER A 445 -9.43 29.70 -4.71
CA SER A 445 -10.89 29.71 -4.69
C SER A 445 -11.42 29.05 -3.41
N ARG A 446 -12.52 29.58 -2.87
CA ARG A 446 -13.19 28.97 -1.70
C ARG A 446 -13.65 27.55 -2.00
N VAL A 447 -14.10 27.30 -3.22
CA VAL A 447 -14.54 25.97 -3.69
C VAL A 447 -13.35 25.05 -3.90
N GLY A 448 -12.28 25.51 -4.56
CA GLY A 448 -11.05 24.75 -4.76
C GLY A 448 -10.38 24.40 -3.44
N ARG A 449 -10.21 25.37 -2.52
CA ARG A 449 -9.74 25.08 -1.15
C ARG A 449 -10.67 24.17 -0.39
N ALA A 450 -11.99 24.40 -0.45
CA ALA A 450 -12.94 23.54 0.22
C ALA A 450 -12.91 22.12 -0.35
N LEU A 451 -12.70 21.95 -1.66
CA LEU A 451 -12.65 20.66 -2.33
C LEU A 451 -11.30 19.96 -2.13
N GLN A 452 -10.18 20.67 -2.29
CA GLN A 452 -8.85 20.18 -1.96
C GLN A 452 -8.82 19.79 -0.50
N GLN A 453 -9.28 20.65 0.40
CA GLN A 453 -9.41 20.30 1.80
C GLN A 453 -10.44 19.20 1.99
N TRP A 454 -11.54 19.11 1.24
CA TRP A 454 -12.49 18.00 1.36
C TRP A 454 -11.89 16.68 0.90
N ILE A 455 -11.05 16.60 -0.13
CA ILE A 455 -10.39 15.39 -0.63
C ILE A 455 -9.17 15.06 0.22
N ALA A 456 -8.35 16.07 0.46
CA ALA A 456 -7.18 16.02 1.32
C ALA A 456 -7.56 15.80 2.75
N ASN A 457 -8.81 16.05 3.16
CA ASN A 457 -9.47 15.43 4.28
C ASN A 457 -9.93 14.02 3.81
N ARG A 458 -10.99 13.84 3.03
CA ARG A 458 -11.71 12.56 2.83
C ARG A 458 -10.91 11.30 2.54
N PHE A 459 -9.93 11.46 1.68
CA PHE A 459 -9.10 10.39 1.18
C PHE A 459 -7.66 10.72 1.44
N GLY A 460 -7.37 11.60 2.40
CA GLY A 460 -6.28 12.57 2.39
C GLY A 460 -5.17 12.38 1.39
N LEU A 461 -5.52 12.60 0.14
CA LEU A 461 -4.57 12.83 -0.93
C LEU A 461 -4.32 14.32 -0.91
N LYS A 462 -3.06 14.73 -0.76
CA LYS A 462 -2.69 16.13 -0.93
C LYS A 462 -2.72 16.43 -2.43
N PHE A 463 -3.74 17.16 -2.86
CA PHE A 463 -3.85 17.75 -4.19
C PHE A 463 -3.74 19.25 -4.06
N ASP A 464 -2.64 19.80 -4.54
CA ASP A 464 -2.36 21.23 -4.65
C ASP A 464 -2.90 21.82 -5.98
N ALA A 465 -3.35 20.97 -6.90
CA ALA A 465 -3.79 21.35 -8.24
C ALA A 465 -5.27 21.03 -8.54
N GLU A 466 -5.78 21.62 -9.62
CA GLU A 466 -7.12 21.34 -10.16
C GLU A 466 -7.24 19.91 -10.69
N ILE A 467 -8.41 19.29 -10.46
CA ILE A 467 -8.73 17.93 -10.89
C ILE A 467 -9.26 17.92 -12.32
N LYS A 468 -8.74 16.99 -13.12
CA LYS A 468 -9.21 16.67 -14.46
C LYS A 468 -10.35 15.67 -14.38
N TRP A 469 -11.56 16.15 -14.11
CA TRP A 469 -12.74 15.28 -13.93
C TRP A 469 -13.02 14.35 -15.11
N LYS A 470 -12.70 14.77 -16.33
CA LYS A 470 -12.75 13.90 -17.51
C LYS A 470 -11.80 12.71 -17.37
N ASN A 471 -10.53 12.95 -17.04
CA ASN A 471 -9.54 11.88 -16.85
C ASN A 471 -9.94 10.96 -15.69
N VAL A 472 -10.47 11.53 -14.61
CA VAL A 472 -11.01 10.76 -13.49
C VAL A 472 -12.15 9.85 -13.97
N ALA A 473 -13.13 10.38 -14.70
CA ALA A 473 -14.25 9.60 -15.21
C ALA A 473 -13.79 8.52 -16.22
N MET A 474 -12.81 8.81 -17.05
CA MET A 474 -12.32 7.91 -18.09
C MET A 474 -11.40 6.81 -17.56
N ILE A 475 -10.37 7.17 -16.79
CA ILE A 475 -9.46 6.21 -16.17
C ILE A 475 -10.21 5.39 -15.13
N GLY A 476 -11.03 6.04 -14.31
CA GLY A 476 -11.90 5.38 -13.34
C GLY A 476 -12.91 4.46 -14.04
N GLY A 477 -13.57 4.94 -15.09
CA GLY A 477 -14.49 4.16 -15.91
C GLY A 477 -13.81 2.95 -16.55
N LEU A 478 -12.63 3.14 -17.17
CA LEU A 478 -11.84 2.06 -17.75
C LEU A 478 -11.52 0.98 -16.71
N HIS A 479 -10.98 1.35 -15.55
CA HIS A 479 -10.60 0.38 -14.52
C HIS A 479 -11.84 -0.32 -13.94
N LEU A 480 -12.91 0.43 -13.68
CA LEU A 480 -14.17 -0.12 -13.18
C LEU A 480 -14.77 -1.11 -14.19
N THR A 481 -14.87 -0.71 -15.45
CA THR A 481 -15.36 -1.57 -16.53
C THR A 481 -14.49 -2.80 -16.69
N THR A 482 -13.15 -2.67 -16.65
CA THR A 482 -12.23 -3.80 -16.69
C THR A 482 -12.46 -4.75 -15.52
N VAL A 483 -12.59 -4.26 -14.27
CA VAL A 483 -12.85 -5.13 -13.11
C VAL A 483 -14.19 -5.83 -13.28
N VAL A 484 -15.26 -5.11 -13.55
CA VAL A 484 -16.61 -5.68 -13.72
C VAL A 484 -16.61 -6.77 -14.79
N LEU A 485 -15.98 -6.53 -15.94
CA LEU A 485 -15.99 -7.45 -17.08
C LEU A 485 -14.95 -8.56 -16.97
N PHE A 486 -13.78 -8.30 -16.40
CA PHE A 486 -12.79 -9.33 -16.08
C PHE A 486 -13.46 -10.41 -15.27
N PHE A 487 -14.11 -9.98 -14.19
CA PHE A 487 -14.76 -10.91 -13.33
C PHE A 487 -15.78 -11.71 -14.21
N LYS A 488 -16.70 -11.03 -14.89
CA LYS A 488 -17.77 -11.71 -15.63
C LYS A 488 -17.30 -12.69 -16.72
N TYR A 489 -16.14 -12.45 -17.35
CA TYR A 489 -15.79 -13.11 -18.62
C TYR A 489 -14.45 -13.84 -18.66
N VAL A 490 -13.55 -13.65 -17.68
CA VAL A 490 -12.20 -14.26 -17.65
C VAL A 490 -12.23 -15.79 -17.79
N TRP A 491 -13.28 -16.43 -17.26
CA TRP A 491 -13.44 -17.87 -17.24
C TRP A 491 -13.81 -18.50 -18.59
N TYR A 492 -14.14 -17.68 -19.58
CA TYR A 492 -14.56 -18.13 -20.92
C TYR A 492 -13.49 -17.96 -21.98
N SER A 493 -12.38 -17.27 -21.67
CA SER A 493 -11.30 -17.01 -22.64
C SER A 493 -10.47 -18.27 -22.87
N THR A 494 -10.18 -18.56 -24.14
CA THR A 494 -9.33 -19.71 -24.51
C THR A 494 -7.86 -19.50 -24.15
N LEU A 495 -7.09 -20.59 -24.04
CA LEU A 495 -5.64 -20.52 -23.81
C LEU A 495 -4.92 -19.72 -24.91
N THR A 496 -5.34 -19.84 -26.16
CA THR A 496 -4.77 -19.08 -27.29
C THR A 496 -5.00 -17.58 -27.13
N THR A 497 -6.16 -17.17 -26.63
CA THR A 497 -6.46 -15.77 -26.29
C THR A 497 -5.57 -15.25 -25.16
N TRP A 498 -5.28 -16.07 -24.14
CA TRP A 498 -4.34 -15.72 -23.07
C TRP A 498 -2.90 -15.58 -23.57
N LEU A 499 -2.43 -16.54 -24.38
CA LEU A 499 -1.09 -16.50 -24.97
C LEU A 499 -0.92 -15.30 -25.89
N TRP A 500 -1.94 -14.96 -26.67
CA TRP A 500 -1.97 -13.75 -27.48
C TRP A 500 -1.91 -12.49 -26.62
N GLY A 501 -2.69 -12.42 -25.54
CA GLY A 501 -2.68 -11.29 -24.61
C GLY A 501 -1.32 -11.09 -23.94
N ILE A 502 -0.66 -12.18 -23.55
CA ILE A 502 0.71 -12.17 -23.00
C ILE A 502 1.70 -11.69 -24.06
N PHE A 503 1.60 -12.19 -25.29
CA PHE A 503 2.46 -11.76 -26.39
C PHE A 503 2.31 -10.25 -26.68
N VAL A 504 1.09 -9.77 -26.87
CA VAL A 504 0.80 -8.34 -27.09
C VAL A 504 1.22 -7.49 -25.90
N GLY A 505 0.99 -7.96 -24.67
CA GLY A 505 1.45 -7.31 -23.44
C GLY A 505 2.97 -7.21 -23.37
N GLY A 506 3.68 -8.27 -23.76
CA GLY A 506 5.14 -8.30 -23.86
C GLY A 506 5.67 -7.35 -24.94
N CYS A 507 5.02 -7.29 -26.11
CA CYS A 507 5.32 -6.29 -27.14
C CYS A 507 5.11 -4.86 -26.60
N ALA A 508 3.98 -4.61 -25.93
CA ALA A 508 3.68 -3.32 -25.33
C ALA A 508 4.73 -2.90 -24.29
N GLY A 509 5.13 -3.82 -23.40
CA GLY A 509 6.19 -3.61 -22.44
C GLY A 509 7.52 -3.29 -23.14
N PHE A 510 7.94 -4.10 -24.11
CA PHE A 510 9.17 -3.88 -24.86
C PHE A 510 9.21 -2.55 -25.61
N GLY A 511 8.06 -2.08 -26.11
CA GLY A 511 7.95 -0.75 -26.73
C GLY A 511 8.19 0.39 -25.76
N VAL A 512 7.76 0.25 -24.51
CA VAL A 512 8.03 1.22 -23.44
C VAL A 512 9.47 1.14 -22.99
N THR A 513 9.95 -0.04 -22.62
CA THR A 513 11.26 -0.26 -22.01
C THR A 513 12.40 -0.12 -23.03
N GLY A 514 12.39 -0.95 -24.08
CA GLY A 514 13.39 -0.92 -25.13
C GLY A 514 13.31 0.33 -26.01
N GLY A 515 12.11 0.88 -26.19
CA GLY A 515 11.85 2.05 -27.04
C GLY A 515 11.83 3.36 -26.27
N ALA A 516 10.66 3.75 -25.74
CA ALA A 516 10.44 5.06 -25.14
C ALA A 516 11.49 5.42 -24.07
N HIS A 517 11.84 4.45 -23.23
CA HIS A 517 12.76 4.61 -22.12
C HIS A 517 14.22 4.53 -22.55
N ARG A 518 14.75 3.35 -22.87
CA ARG A 518 16.20 3.15 -23.07
C ARG A 518 16.73 3.76 -24.38
N LEU A 519 15.94 3.72 -25.47
CA LEU A 519 16.34 4.29 -26.76
C LEU A 519 16.12 5.80 -26.81
N TRP A 520 14.86 6.25 -26.72
CA TRP A 520 14.53 7.64 -27.02
C TRP A 520 14.73 8.58 -25.84
N THR A 521 14.51 8.13 -24.60
CA THR A 521 14.76 8.98 -23.43
C THR A 521 16.24 9.07 -23.12
N HIS A 522 16.88 7.92 -22.90
CA HIS A 522 18.23 7.86 -22.34
C HIS A 522 19.34 7.73 -23.37
N ARG A 523 19.00 7.45 -24.64
CA ARG A 523 19.98 7.25 -25.72
C ARG A 523 21.04 6.23 -25.33
N ALA A 524 20.61 5.17 -24.65
CA ALA A 524 21.48 4.15 -24.10
C ALA A 524 22.04 3.21 -25.19
N TYR A 525 21.39 3.20 -26.36
CA TYR A 525 21.87 2.54 -27.58
C TYR A 525 21.35 3.27 -28.82
N LYS A 526 21.81 2.85 -30.01
CA LYS A 526 21.30 3.30 -31.31
C LYS A 526 20.58 2.17 -32.03
N ALA A 527 19.52 2.53 -32.76
CA ALA A 527 18.70 1.58 -33.51
C ALA A 527 18.59 1.96 -34.98
N LYS A 528 18.67 0.97 -35.87
CA LYS A 528 18.35 1.12 -37.30
C LYS A 528 16.84 1.30 -37.50
N LEU A 529 16.47 1.79 -38.68
CA LEU A 529 15.07 2.10 -39.02
C LEU A 529 14.08 0.94 -38.76
N PRO A 530 14.38 -0.33 -39.10
CA PRO A 530 13.43 -1.43 -38.85
C PRO A 530 13.09 -1.60 -37.35
N LEU A 531 14.10 -1.59 -36.48
CA LEU A 531 13.90 -1.72 -35.04
C LEU A 531 13.13 -0.51 -34.47
N ARG A 532 13.44 0.71 -34.94
CA ARG A 532 12.70 1.92 -34.53
C ARG A 532 11.23 1.85 -34.88
N ILE A 533 10.88 1.33 -36.06
CA ILE A 533 9.49 1.11 -36.47
C ILE A 533 8.82 0.06 -35.57
N ILE A 534 9.48 -1.07 -35.31
CA ILE A 534 8.96 -2.12 -34.42
C ILE A 534 8.68 -1.56 -33.02
N LEU A 535 9.65 -0.86 -32.44
CA LEU A 535 9.53 -0.26 -31.11
C LEU A 535 8.39 0.76 -31.05
N MET A 536 8.18 1.54 -32.12
CA MET A 536 7.07 2.48 -32.21
C MET A 536 5.72 1.77 -32.26
N CYS A 537 5.58 0.71 -33.08
CA CYS A 537 4.35 -0.10 -33.13
C CYS A 537 4.07 -0.78 -31.78
N CYS A 538 5.09 -1.37 -31.17
CA CYS A 538 5.05 -1.95 -29.84
C CYS A 538 4.64 -0.90 -28.78
N TYR A 539 5.21 0.30 -28.84
CA TYR A 539 4.83 1.39 -27.94
C TYR A 539 3.36 1.79 -28.12
N CYS A 540 2.86 1.84 -29.36
CA CYS A 540 1.44 2.07 -29.61
C CYS A 540 0.54 0.99 -29.00
N MET A 541 1.02 -0.24 -28.80
CA MET A 541 0.25 -1.27 -28.08
C MET A 541 0.13 -1.01 -26.58
N SER A 542 1.05 -0.22 -26.00
CA SER A 542 1.00 0.17 -24.58
C SER A 542 -0.13 1.15 -24.27
N GLY A 543 -0.63 1.86 -25.28
CA GLY A 543 -1.71 2.84 -25.15
C GLY A 543 -1.38 4.04 -24.26
N GLN A 544 -0.11 4.32 -23.99
CA GLN A 544 0.31 5.47 -23.19
C GLN A 544 0.16 6.80 -23.98
N ASN A 545 0.79 7.87 -23.48
CA ASN A 545 0.78 9.17 -24.14
C ASN A 545 1.58 9.14 -25.45
N SER A 546 1.73 10.29 -26.10
CA SER A 546 2.60 10.38 -27.26
C SER A 546 4.05 10.03 -26.88
N LEU A 547 4.85 9.53 -27.84
CA LEU A 547 6.26 9.20 -27.57
C LEU A 547 7.03 10.45 -27.16
N PHE A 548 6.73 11.58 -27.79
CA PHE A 548 7.35 12.86 -27.47
C PHE A 548 7.10 13.26 -26.02
N ASP A 549 5.84 13.20 -25.59
CA ASP A 549 5.44 13.62 -24.24
C ASP A 549 6.00 12.68 -23.17
N TRP A 550 5.99 11.38 -23.44
CA TRP A 550 6.54 10.38 -22.55
C TRP A 550 8.03 10.62 -22.32
N VAL A 551 8.81 10.80 -23.40
CA VAL A 551 10.24 11.06 -23.32
C VAL A 551 10.52 12.34 -22.54
N ARG A 552 9.79 13.40 -22.85
CA ARG A 552 9.98 14.69 -22.16
C ARG A 552 9.70 14.56 -20.67
N ASP A 553 8.55 14.02 -20.30
CA ASP A 553 8.15 13.87 -18.89
C ASP A 553 9.15 12.96 -18.13
N HIS A 554 9.67 11.91 -18.78
CA HIS A 554 10.69 11.02 -18.20
C HIS A 554 12.06 11.71 -18.05
N ARG A 555 12.48 12.56 -19.00
CA ARG A 555 13.70 13.40 -18.86
C ARG A 555 13.59 14.40 -17.71
N ILE A 556 12.42 15.03 -17.55
CA ILE A 556 12.15 15.92 -16.41
C ILE A 556 12.25 15.12 -15.11
N HIS A 557 11.65 13.93 -15.07
CA HIS A 557 11.66 13.05 -13.91
C HIS A 557 13.08 12.69 -13.46
N HIS A 558 13.99 12.32 -14.37
CA HIS A 558 15.38 12.05 -13.96
C HIS A 558 16.13 13.30 -13.49
N LYS A 559 15.97 14.42 -14.19
CA LYS A 559 16.74 15.65 -13.91
C LYS A 559 16.29 16.33 -12.61
N TYR A 560 15.02 16.23 -12.29
CA TYR A 560 14.39 16.93 -11.18
C TYR A 560 13.63 15.97 -10.26
N SER A 561 14.08 14.71 -10.21
CA SER A 561 13.44 13.65 -9.44
C SER A 561 13.14 14.12 -8.02
N GLU A 562 11.97 13.74 -7.52
CA GLU A 562 11.52 14.10 -6.18
C GLU A 562 11.26 15.59 -5.91
N THR A 563 11.32 16.46 -6.91
CA THR A 563 10.95 17.89 -6.77
C THR A 563 9.57 18.15 -7.37
N ASP A 564 9.02 19.35 -7.18
CA ASP A 564 7.76 19.75 -7.83
C ASP A 564 7.88 19.90 -9.35
N ALA A 565 9.08 19.82 -9.90
CA ALA A 565 9.26 19.71 -11.34
C ALA A 565 9.06 18.27 -11.86
N ASP A 566 9.25 17.25 -11.02
CA ASP A 566 8.99 15.85 -11.40
C ASP A 566 7.48 15.62 -11.64
N PRO A 567 7.06 15.22 -12.85
CA PRO A 567 5.65 14.99 -13.16
C PRO A 567 4.98 14.01 -12.20
N HIS A 568 5.71 12.96 -11.81
CA HIS A 568 5.23 11.90 -10.92
C HIS A 568 6.04 11.85 -9.62
N ASN A 569 6.39 13.04 -9.11
CA ASN A 569 7.09 13.27 -7.85
C ASN A 569 6.66 12.30 -6.74
N SER A 570 7.55 11.36 -6.42
CA SER A 570 7.29 10.32 -5.42
C SER A 570 7.17 10.85 -3.99
N ASN A 571 7.66 12.06 -3.70
CA ASN A 571 7.44 12.76 -2.43
C ASN A 571 5.96 13.12 -2.20
N ARG A 572 5.15 13.22 -3.27
CA ARG A 572 3.69 13.40 -3.18
C ARG A 572 2.95 12.09 -2.87
N GLY A 573 3.69 10.98 -2.79
CA GLY A 573 3.24 9.65 -2.39
C GLY A 573 2.83 8.74 -3.55
N PHE A 574 2.81 7.43 -3.29
CA PHE A 574 2.43 6.35 -4.20
C PHE A 574 1.22 6.66 -5.05
N PHE A 575 0.07 7.08 -4.50
CA PHE A 575 -1.10 7.32 -5.36
C PHE A 575 -0.82 8.40 -6.40
N TYR A 576 -0.18 9.51 -6.00
CA TYR A 576 0.21 10.57 -6.94
C TYR A 576 1.18 10.03 -7.99
N ALA A 577 2.26 9.37 -7.57
CA ALA A 577 3.29 8.82 -8.46
C ALA A 577 2.76 7.70 -9.38
N HIS A 578 1.77 6.93 -8.92
CA HIS A 578 1.20 5.81 -9.64
C HIS A 578 0.18 6.26 -10.69
N VAL A 579 -0.81 7.08 -10.31
CA VAL A 579 -1.88 7.50 -11.24
C VAL A 579 -2.38 8.92 -11.00
N GLY A 580 -2.25 9.45 -9.78
CA GLY A 580 -2.80 10.75 -9.40
C GLY A 580 -2.25 11.92 -10.21
N TRP A 581 -1.00 11.84 -10.66
CA TRP A 581 -0.39 12.83 -11.56
C TRP A 581 -1.13 12.95 -12.90
N LEU A 582 -1.80 11.90 -13.37
CA LEU A 582 -2.63 11.92 -14.58
C LEU A 582 -4.01 12.54 -14.35
N LEU A 583 -4.43 12.61 -13.08
CA LEU A 583 -5.78 13.04 -12.68
C LEU A 583 -5.85 14.52 -12.32
N ILE A 584 -4.70 15.18 -12.15
CA ILE A 584 -4.64 16.59 -11.80
C ILE A 584 -3.79 17.37 -12.80
N ARG A 585 -3.92 18.69 -12.73
CA ARG A 585 -3.02 19.60 -13.41
C ARG A 585 -1.60 19.46 -12.82
N LYS A 586 -0.60 19.44 -13.70
CA LYS A 586 0.82 19.39 -13.35
C LYS A 586 1.18 20.61 -12.50
N HIS A 587 2.13 20.45 -11.59
CA HIS A 587 2.63 21.59 -10.84
C HIS A 587 3.33 22.60 -11.79
N PRO A 588 3.23 23.92 -11.53
CA PRO A 588 3.86 24.93 -12.38
C PRO A 588 5.35 24.70 -12.64
N GLU A 589 6.10 24.24 -11.65
CA GLU A 589 7.53 23.94 -11.82
C GLU A 589 7.79 22.84 -12.86
N CYS A 590 6.90 21.85 -13.00
CA CYS A 590 7.00 20.82 -14.02
C CYS A 590 6.90 21.44 -15.43
N ILE A 591 5.99 22.41 -15.61
CA ILE A 591 5.83 23.13 -16.88
C ILE A 591 7.05 24.03 -17.14
N LYS A 592 7.47 24.82 -16.14
CA LYS A 592 8.62 25.73 -16.28
C LYS A 592 9.91 24.98 -16.59
N LYS A 593 10.24 23.94 -15.81
CA LYS A 593 11.47 23.16 -15.99
C LYS A 593 11.40 22.26 -17.23
N GLY A 594 10.21 21.80 -17.63
CA GLY A 594 10.02 21.04 -18.86
C GLY A 594 10.41 21.79 -20.13
N ARG A 595 10.24 23.12 -20.15
CA ARG A 595 10.72 23.99 -21.26
C ARG A 595 12.24 24.01 -21.40
N LEU A 596 12.97 23.66 -20.33
CA LEU A 596 14.43 23.65 -20.30
C LEU A 596 15.03 22.29 -20.69
N ILE A 597 14.19 21.29 -20.97
CA ILE A 597 14.65 19.98 -21.43
C ILE A 597 14.89 20.04 -22.94
N ASP A 598 16.09 19.65 -23.36
CA ASP A 598 16.40 19.46 -24.77
C ASP A 598 15.59 18.29 -25.33
N MET A 599 14.86 18.54 -26.41
CA MET A 599 14.05 17.57 -27.16
C MET A 599 14.39 17.56 -28.65
N SER A 600 15.48 18.23 -29.06
CA SER A 600 15.87 18.41 -30.46
C SER A 600 16.09 17.08 -31.19
N ASP A 601 16.65 16.08 -30.50
CA ASP A 601 16.85 14.72 -31.01
C ASP A 601 15.54 13.98 -31.29
N VAL A 602 14.59 14.10 -30.36
CA VAL A 602 13.26 13.48 -30.45
C VAL A 602 12.48 14.13 -31.58
N SER A 603 12.56 15.47 -31.68
CA SER A 603 11.96 16.23 -32.77
C SER A 603 12.64 16.00 -34.12
N ALA A 604 13.88 15.52 -34.18
CA ALA A 604 14.56 15.19 -35.42
C ALA A 604 14.23 13.79 -35.94
N ASP A 605 13.84 12.86 -35.05
CA ASP A 605 13.57 11.46 -35.36
C ASP A 605 12.34 11.31 -36.30
N PRO A 606 12.50 10.81 -37.56
CA PRO A 606 11.39 10.66 -38.50
C PRO A 606 10.31 9.65 -38.07
N VAL A 607 10.66 8.64 -37.28
CA VAL A 607 9.70 7.65 -36.75
C VAL A 607 8.82 8.29 -35.69
N ILE A 608 9.40 9.11 -34.82
CA ILE A 608 8.63 9.89 -33.84
C ILE A 608 7.76 10.91 -34.55
N LYS A 609 8.27 11.66 -35.54
CA LYS A 609 7.44 12.58 -36.34
C LYS A 609 6.23 11.90 -36.96
N PHE A 610 6.43 10.70 -37.51
CA PHE A 610 5.34 9.90 -38.06
C PHE A 610 4.35 9.49 -36.96
N HIS A 611 4.85 8.96 -35.84
CA HIS A 611 4.03 8.60 -34.69
C HIS A 611 3.17 9.78 -34.20
N GLU A 612 3.78 10.95 -33.97
CA GLU A 612 3.07 12.15 -33.52
C GLU A 612 1.97 12.59 -34.49
N ARG A 613 2.24 12.52 -35.80
CA ARG A 613 1.27 12.89 -36.84
C ARG A 613 0.04 11.98 -36.85
N TYR A 614 0.21 10.69 -36.58
CA TYR A 614 -0.84 9.68 -36.68
C TYR A 614 -1.23 9.07 -35.33
N PHE A 615 -0.80 9.68 -34.23
CA PHE A 615 -0.81 9.08 -32.89
C PHE A 615 -2.15 8.47 -32.51
N MET A 616 -3.24 9.22 -32.66
CA MET A 616 -4.56 8.74 -32.27
C MET A 616 -4.99 7.52 -33.08
N GLY A 617 -4.75 7.53 -34.39
CA GLY A 617 -5.08 6.40 -35.27
C GLY A 617 -4.24 5.17 -34.94
N LEU A 618 -2.92 5.35 -34.74
CA LEU A 618 -2.01 4.27 -34.38
C LEU A 618 -2.33 3.69 -32.99
N LYS A 619 -2.63 4.54 -32.02
CA LYS A 619 -3.06 4.13 -30.68
C LYS A 619 -4.33 3.29 -30.75
N ILE A 620 -5.36 3.77 -31.44
CA ILE A 620 -6.62 3.00 -31.58
C ILE A 620 -6.35 1.67 -32.28
N LEU A 621 -5.56 1.69 -33.35
CA LEU A 621 -5.24 0.50 -34.12
C LEU A 621 -4.47 -0.55 -33.30
N PHE A 622 -3.35 -0.17 -32.69
CA PHE A 622 -2.44 -1.11 -32.02
C PHE A 622 -2.82 -1.40 -30.57
N THR A 623 -3.41 -0.44 -29.86
CA THR A 623 -3.90 -0.70 -28.49
C THR A 623 -5.20 -1.50 -28.53
N PHE A 624 -6.13 -1.22 -29.45
CA PHE A 624 -7.50 -1.76 -29.37
C PHE A 624 -7.90 -2.66 -30.53
N ILE A 625 -7.75 -2.22 -31.78
CA ILE A 625 -8.27 -2.97 -32.93
C ILE A 625 -7.49 -4.28 -33.14
N VAL A 626 -6.17 -4.20 -33.34
CA VAL A 626 -5.32 -5.38 -33.62
C VAL A 626 -5.42 -6.41 -32.50
N PRO A 627 -5.27 -6.06 -31.21
CA PRO A 627 -5.33 -7.06 -30.14
C PRO A 627 -6.68 -7.77 -30.04
N SER A 628 -7.79 -7.13 -30.43
CA SER A 628 -9.13 -7.74 -30.39
C SER A 628 -9.49 -8.53 -31.63
N PHE A 629 -9.15 -8.02 -32.81
CA PHE A 629 -9.60 -8.62 -34.04
C PHE A 629 -8.77 -9.85 -34.41
N VAL A 630 -7.51 -9.96 -33.97
CA VAL A 630 -6.68 -11.13 -34.28
C VAL A 630 -7.24 -12.42 -33.67
N PRO A 631 -7.53 -12.50 -32.35
CA PRO A 631 -8.13 -13.72 -31.79
C PRO A 631 -9.51 -14.01 -32.36
N TRP A 632 -10.26 -12.96 -32.71
CA TRP A 632 -11.58 -13.11 -33.31
C TRP A 632 -11.55 -13.72 -34.71
N LEU A 633 -10.71 -13.18 -35.59
CA LEU A 633 -10.66 -13.59 -36.99
C LEU A 633 -9.87 -14.88 -37.20
N PHE A 634 -8.82 -15.12 -36.39
CA PHE A 634 -7.85 -16.17 -36.67
C PHE A 634 -7.76 -17.26 -35.60
N LEU A 635 -8.22 -17.00 -34.37
CA LEU A 635 -8.12 -17.96 -33.26
C LEU A 635 -9.47 -18.50 -32.78
N GLY A 636 -10.57 -18.14 -33.44
CA GLY A 636 -11.92 -18.62 -33.15
C GLY A 636 -12.55 -18.05 -31.87
N GLU A 637 -11.97 -16.98 -31.30
CA GLU A 637 -12.49 -16.36 -30.09
C GLU A 637 -13.69 -15.46 -30.40
N PRO A 638 -14.79 -15.47 -29.62
CA PRO A 638 -15.83 -14.47 -29.77
C PRO A 638 -15.27 -13.05 -29.63
N LEU A 639 -15.62 -12.13 -30.54
CA LEU A 639 -15.07 -10.77 -30.57
C LEU A 639 -15.19 -10.04 -29.23
N TYR A 640 -16.31 -10.22 -28.52
CA TYR A 640 -16.49 -9.60 -27.22
C TYR A 640 -15.49 -10.14 -26.19
N LEU A 641 -15.24 -11.45 -26.12
CA LEU A 641 -14.24 -12.02 -25.19
C LEU A 641 -12.83 -11.55 -25.53
N SER A 642 -12.50 -11.54 -26.82
CA SER A 642 -11.22 -11.02 -27.30
C SER A 642 -11.02 -9.55 -26.93
N PHE A 643 -12.06 -8.72 -27.07
CA PHE A 643 -12.03 -7.31 -26.67
C PHE A 643 -11.83 -7.15 -25.16
N LEU A 644 -12.53 -7.93 -24.33
CA LEU A 644 -12.37 -7.83 -22.88
C LEU A 644 -10.97 -8.23 -22.41
N ALA A 645 -10.46 -9.35 -22.90
CA ALA A 645 -9.15 -9.86 -22.52
C ALA A 645 -8.01 -8.97 -23.06
N ASN A 646 -8.03 -8.67 -24.37
CA ASN A 646 -6.91 -8.05 -25.06
C ASN A 646 -6.98 -6.53 -25.13
N CYS A 647 -8.16 -5.91 -25.05
CA CYS A 647 -8.24 -4.45 -24.90
C CYS A 647 -8.26 -4.04 -23.45
N LEU A 648 -9.24 -4.49 -22.67
CA LEU A 648 -9.52 -3.89 -21.37
C LEU A 648 -8.57 -4.40 -20.28
N LEU A 649 -8.51 -5.72 -20.08
CA LEU A 649 -7.68 -6.31 -19.04
C LEU A 649 -6.19 -6.06 -19.31
N ARG A 650 -5.71 -6.47 -20.50
CA ARG A 650 -4.29 -6.29 -20.86
C ARG A 650 -3.86 -4.83 -20.75
N TYR A 651 -4.65 -3.87 -21.26
CA TYR A 651 -4.27 -2.46 -21.20
C TYR A 651 -4.17 -1.94 -19.77
N VAL A 652 -5.14 -2.28 -18.90
CA VAL A 652 -5.08 -1.89 -17.48
C VAL A 652 -3.86 -2.49 -16.79
N LEU A 653 -3.55 -3.77 -17.02
CA LEU A 653 -2.36 -4.40 -16.45
C LEU A 653 -1.07 -3.72 -16.94
N THR A 654 -0.94 -3.46 -18.25
CA THR A 654 0.22 -2.77 -18.83
C THR A 654 0.43 -1.37 -18.23
N LEU A 655 -0.65 -0.60 -18.04
CA LEU A 655 -0.56 0.70 -17.39
C LEU A 655 -0.05 0.57 -15.95
N ASN A 656 -0.64 -0.32 -15.15
CA ASN A 656 -0.27 -0.46 -13.75
C ASN A 656 1.15 -1.02 -13.57
N PHE A 657 1.61 -1.92 -14.44
CA PHE A 657 3.00 -2.41 -14.42
C PHE A 657 4.00 -1.29 -14.73
N THR A 658 3.67 -0.40 -15.67
CA THR A 658 4.50 0.79 -15.92
C THR A 658 4.48 1.73 -14.72
N TRP A 659 3.31 2.00 -14.15
CA TRP A 659 3.14 2.92 -13.03
C TRP A 659 3.75 2.43 -11.73
N LEU A 660 3.96 1.12 -11.57
CA LEU A 660 4.71 0.55 -10.45
C LEU A 660 6.18 0.98 -10.44
N VAL A 661 6.76 1.28 -11.60
CA VAL A 661 8.13 1.81 -11.70
C VAL A 661 8.19 3.19 -11.04
N ASN A 662 7.26 4.09 -11.39
CA ASN A 662 7.19 5.44 -10.82
C ASN A 662 6.85 5.43 -9.32
N SER A 663 6.06 4.45 -8.86
CA SER A 663 5.55 4.41 -7.49
C SER A 663 6.31 3.45 -6.58
N ALA A 664 6.26 2.14 -6.84
CA ALA A 664 6.87 1.14 -5.98
C ALA A 664 8.41 1.21 -6.04
N ALA A 665 8.99 1.39 -7.23
CA ALA A 665 10.44 1.44 -7.38
C ALA A 665 11.08 2.77 -6.91
N HIS A 666 10.29 3.77 -6.49
CA HIS A 666 10.77 4.97 -5.79
C HIS A 666 10.52 4.94 -4.28
N ILE A 667 9.86 3.89 -3.76
CA ILE A 667 9.39 3.86 -2.37
C ILE A 667 9.83 2.59 -1.63
N TYR A 668 9.87 1.42 -2.28
CA TYR A 668 10.20 0.14 -1.64
C TYR A 668 11.31 -0.59 -2.38
N GLY A 669 12.34 -0.96 -1.63
CA GLY A 669 13.49 -1.70 -2.12
C GLY A 669 14.77 -1.25 -1.45
N ASN A 670 15.86 -1.87 -1.86
CA ASN A 670 17.21 -1.54 -1.40
C ASN A 670 17.86 -0.50 -2.32
N LYS A 671 18.95 0.14 -1.88
CA LYS A 671 19.66 1.20 -2.64
C LYS A 671 21.17 0.95 -2.68
N PRO A 672 21.60 -0.15 -3.30
CA PRO A 672 23.01 -0.57 -3.29
C PRO A 672 23.94 0.43 -3.99
N TYR A 673 23.47 1.27 -4.92
CA TYR A 673 24.32 2.16 -5.72
C TYR A 673 24.33 3.61 -5.21
N ASP A 674 23.18 4.16 -4.79
CA ASP A 674 23.12 5.46 -4.15
C ASP A 674 21.97 5.53 -3.13
N SER A 675 22.33 5.53 -1.86
CA SER A 675 21.40 5.59 -0.72
C SER A 675 20.70 6.95 -0.56
N ARG A 676 21.22 8.00 -1.19
CA ARG A 676 20.77 9.40 -1.03
C ARG A 676 19.58 9.74 -1.93
N ILE A 677 19.38 9.00 -3.02
CA ILE A 677 18.24 9.18 -3.93
C ILE A 677 17.08 8.27 -3.50
N ARG A 678 15.84 8.56 -3.94
CA ARG A 678 14.67 7.70 -3.62
C ARG A 678 14.53 6.41 -4.44
N PRO A 679 14.89 6.35 -5.73
CA PRO A 679 14.87 5.13 -6.53
C PRO A 679 15.50 3.94 -5.80
N ALA A 680 14.85 2.79 -5.90
CA ALA A 680 15.15 1.59 -5.15
C ALA A 680 15.08 0.34 -6.06
N GLU A 681 15.92 -0.64 -5.77
CA GLU A 681 15.91 -1.94 -6.44
C GLU A 681 14.71 -2.77 -5.97
N ASN A 682 13.86 -3.18 -6.92
CA ASN A 682 12.67 -3.97 -6.64
C ASN A 682 12.50 -5.08 -7.68
N ARG A 683 12.87 -6.31 -7.28
CA ARG A 683 12.81 -7.50 -8.15
C ARG A 683 11.41 -7.80 -8.67
N THR A 684 10.38 -7.63 -7.84
CA THR A 684 8.98 -7.86 -8.25
C THR A 684 8.55 -6.88 -9.32
N VAL A 685 8.87 -5.60 -9.15
CA VAL A 685 8.64 -4.59 -10.19
C VAL A 685 9.40 -4.99 -11.45
N SER A 686 10.66 -5.43 -11.34
CA SER A 686 11.49 -5.79 -12.49
C SER A 686 10.88 -6.93 -13.34
N ILE A 687 10.30 -7.94 -12.69
CA ILE A 687 9.58 -9.03 -13.40
C ILE A 687 8.35 -8.49 -14.12
N LEU A 688 7.55 -7.66 -13.46
CA LEU A 688 6.30 -7.12 -14.02
C LEU A 688 6.53 -6.06 -15.11
N SER A 689 7.64 -5.32 -15.03
CA SER A 689 8.01 -4.25 -15.96
C SER A 689 9.15 -4.64 -16.91
N MET A 690 9.41 -5.94 -17.11
CA MET A 690 10.39 -6.47 -18.07
C MET A 690 11.84 -5.95 -17.90
N GLY A 691 12.24 -5.62 -16.68
CA GLY A 691 13.61 -5.21 -16.34
C GLY A 691 13.75 -3.85 -15.66
N GLU A 692 12.69 -3.04 -15.58
CA GLU A 692 12.78 -1.65 -15.11
C GLU A 692 12.70 -1.48 -13.59
N GLY A 693 12.69 -2.58 -12.83
CA GLY A 693 12.64 -2.54 -11.37
C GLY A 693 14.01 -2.34 -10.71
N TRP A 694 15.10 -2.40 -11.46
CA TRP A 694 16.45 -2.10 -10.98
C TRP A 694 16.71 -0.59 -10.96
N HIS A 695 15.86 0.10 -10.20
CA HIS A 695 15.61 1.52 -10.38
C HIS A 695 16.63 2.42 -9.66
N ASN A 696 17.27 1.93 -8.59
CA ASN A 696 18.39 2.63 -7.97
C ASN A 696 19.58 2.66 -8.94
N TYR A 697 19.93 1.51 -9.53
CA TYR A 697 20.95 1.44 -10.57
C TYR A 697 20.62 2.36 -11.73
N HIS A 698 19.39 2.28 -12.24
CA HIS A 698 18.96 3.04 -13.39
C HIS A 698 19.08 4.55 -13.18
N HIS A 699 18.72 5.08 -12.01
CA HIS A 699 18.84 6.52 -11.74
C HIS A 699 20.28 6.98 -11.53
N VAL A 700 21.18 6.09 -11.12
CA VAL A 700 22.61 6.37 -11.00
C VAL A 700 23.31 6.31 -12.37
N PHE A 701 22.94 5.34 -13.21
CA PHE A 701 23.48 5.13 -14.56
C PHE A 701 22.38 5.16 -15.62
N PRO A 702 21.71 6.30 -15.85
CA PRO A 702 20.54 6.36 -16.74
C PRO A 702 20.87 6.03 -18.19
N TRP A 703 22.13 6.19 -18.61
CA TRP A 703 22.61 5.89 -19.97
C TRP A 703 22.95 4.41 -20.21
N ASP A 704 22.82 3.53 -19.21
CA ASP A 704 23.06 2.10 -19.37
C ASP A 704 21.91 1.43 -20.15
N TYR A 705 22.23 0.68 -21.21
CA TYR A 705 21.25 0.01 -22.07
C TYR A 705 20.51 -1.16 -21.38
N LYS A 706 21.10 -1.72 -20.32
CA LYS A 706 20.50 -2.78 -19.51
C LYS A 706 19.56 -2.21 -18.45
N ALA A 707 19.74 -0.95 -18.06
CA ALA A 707 19.10 -0.35 -16.89
C ALA A 707 19.29 -1.18 -15.59
N ALA A 708 20.31 -2.03 -15.55
CA ALA A 708 20.61 -2.93 -14.44
C ALA A 708 22.08 -3.38 -14.53
N GLU A 709 22.73 -3.59 -13.38
CA GLU A 709 24.07 -4.18 -13.34
C GLU A 709 24.05 -5.67 -13.75
N MET A 710 23.09 -6.43 -13.20
CA MET A 710 23.02 -7.87 -13.40
C MET A 710 22.25 -8.24 -14.68
N GLY A 711 22.91 -8.98 -15.57
CA GLY A 711 22.39 -9.35 -16.90
C GLY A 711 21.48 -10.59 -16.96
N HIS A 712 20.90 -11.04 -15.83
CA HIS A 712 20.03 -12.21 -15.85
C HIS A 712 18.71 -11.93 -16.60
N TYR A 713 18.56 -12.55 -17.78
CA TYR A 713 17.41 -12.31 -18.65
C TYR A 713 16.05 -12.66 -18.01
N SER A 714 16.00 -13.55 -17.03
CA SER A 714 14.77 -13.91 -16.31
C SER A 714 14.14 -12.75 -15.54
N VAL A 715 14.92 -11.71 -15.25
CA VAL A 715 14.50 -10.48 -14.55
C VAL A 715 14.84 -9.22 -15.36
N ASN A 716 15.17 -9.38 -16.65
CA ASN A 716 15.44 -8.27 -17.57
C ASN A 716 15.26 -8.71 -19.04
N ILE A 717 14.02 -9.04 -19.40
CA ILE A 717 13.66 -9.55 -20.74
C ILE A 717 13.92 -8.49 -21.83
N THR A 718 13.86 -7.20 -21.49
CA THR A 718 14.18 -6.12 -22.43
C THR A 718 15.61 -6.23 -22.93
N THR A 719 16.58 -6.44 -22.02
CA THR A 719 17.99 -6.60 -22.38
C THR A 719 18.21 -7.80 -23.31
N PHE A 720 17.53 -8.93 -23.04
CA PHE A 720 17.58 -10.10 -23.92
C PHE A 720 17.23 -9.74 -25.37
N TRP A 721 16.11 -9.05 -25.59
CA TRP A 721 15.70 -8.68 -26.94
C TRP A 721 16.63 -7.65 -27.58
N LEU A 722 17.15 -6.69 -26.82
CA LEU A 722 18.15 -5.74 -27.32
C LEU A 722 19.44 -6.44 -27.76
N ASP A 723 19.91 -7.45 -27.01
CA ASP A 723 21.08 -8.26 -27.39
C ASP A 723 20.81 -9.06 -28.66
N VAL A 724 19.60 -9.61 -28.84
CA VAL A 724 19.20 -10.27 -30.10
C VAL A 724 19.22 -9.29 -31.28
N PHE A 725 18.65 -8.11 -31.13
CA PHE A 725 18.67 -7.08 -32.17
C PHE A 725 20.09 -6.55 -32.45
N SER A 726 20.96 -6.55 -31.44
CA SER A 726 22.39 -6.21 -31.59
C SER A 726 23.12 -7.23 -32.46
N LYS A 727 22.87 -8.53 -32.23
CA LYS A 727 23.47 -9.62 -33.00
C LYS A 727 23.11 -9.58 -34.49
N ILE A 728 21.90 -9.15 -34.84
CA ILE A 728 21.49 -8.96 -36.24
C ILE A 728 21.85 -7.57 -36.79
N GLY A 729 22.58 -6.76 -36.02
CA GLY A 729 23.08 -5.44 -36.39
C GLY A 729 22.00 -4.36 -36.50
N TRP A 730 20.85 -4.53 -35.84
CA TRP A 730 19.74 -3.57 -35.81
C TRP A 730 19.81 -2.64 -34.59
N ALA A 731 20.32 -3.12 -33.47
CA ALA A 731 20.79 -2.30 -32.35
C ALA A 731 22.33 -2.22 -32.39
N TYR A 732 22.91 -1.11 -31.97
CA TYR A 732 24.36 -0.90 -31.92
C TYR A 732 24.70 0.21 -30.93
N ASP A 733 25.98 0.39 -30.61
CA ASP A 733 26.43 1.43 -29.67
C ASP A 733 25.75 1.31 -28.28
N LEU A 734 25.62 0.06 -27.79
CA LEU A 734 25.00 -0.25 -26.51
C LEU A 734 25.96 0.16 -25.39
N LYS A 735 25.53 1.10 -24.54
CA LYS A 735 26.37 1.71 -23.51
C LYS A 735 26.22 0.98 -22.18
N GLU A 736 27.35 0.76 -21.52
CA GLU A 736 27.43 0.13 -20.19
C GLU A 736 28.53 0.84 -19.38
N PRO A 737 28.34 1.10 -18.07
CA PRO A 737 29.40 1.62 -17.22
C PRO A 737 30.51 0.57 -17.04
N SER A 738 31.75 1.03 -16.84
CA SER A 738 32.82 0.10 -16.49
C SER A 738 32.58 -0.50 -15.10
N LYS A 739 33.04 -1.73 -14.89
CA LYS A 739 32.96 -2.40 -13.59
C LYS A 739 33.61 -1.56 -12.48
N ASP A 740 34.69 -0.83 -12.79
CA ASP A 740 35.35 0.05 -11.82
C ASP A 740 34.54 1.30 -11.50
N LEU A 741 33.75 1.81 -12.45
CA LEU A 741 32.81 2.91 -12.17
C LEU A 741 31.70 2.42 -11.24
N VAL A 742 31.14 1.24 -11.51
CA VAL A 742 30.10 0.64 -10.66
C VAL A 742 30.66 0.38 -9.25
N ARG A 743 31.81 -0.29 -9.14
CA ARG A 743 32.48 -0.59 -7.86
C ARG A 743 32.72 0.65 -7.01
N ARG A 744 33.36 1.69 -7.58
CA ARG A 744 33.61 2.95 -6.86
C ARG A 744 32.32 3.65 -6.43
N THR A 745 31.24 3.49 -7.18
CA THR A 745 29.94 4.06 -6.85
C THR A 745 29.30 3.33 -5.67
N LEU A 746 29.34 1.99 -5.68
CA LEU A 746 28.92 1.15 -4.56
C LEU A 746 29.65 1.51 -3.27
N GLU A 747 30.98 1.57 -3.34
CA GLU A 747 31.84 1.90 -2.19
C GLU A 747 31.58 3.30 -1.62
N LYS A 748 31.28 4.26 -2.50
CA LYS A 748 31.16 5.67 -2.12
C LYS A 748 29.76 6.08 -1.67
N TYR A 749 28.71 5.53 -2.28
CA TYR A 749 27.33 6.02 -2.09
C TYR A 749 26.32 4.91 -1.74
N GLY A 750 26.71 3.64 -1.87
CA GLY A 750 25.85 2.50 -1.62
C GLY A 750 25.42 2.38 -0.15
N ASP A 751 24.32 1.68 0.09
CA ASP A 751 23.79 1.37 1.42
C ASP A 751 24.33 0.04 2.01
N GLY A 752 25.27 -0.62 1.31
CA GLY A 752 25.85 -1.89 1.73
C GLY A 752 25.00 -3.14 1.44
N THR A 753 23.89 -3.01 0.68
CA THR A 753 22.98 -4.13 0.36
C THR A 753 23.28 -4.83 -0.97
N HIS A 754 24.41 -4.50 -1.62
CA HIS A 754 24.79 -5.07 -2.91
C HIS A 754 25.02 -6.59 -2.82
N ILE A 755 24.58 -7.33 -3.83
CA ILE A 755 24.63 -8.81 -3.85
C ILE A 755 26.02 -9.25 -4.28
N THR A 756 26.84 -9.70 -3.33
CA THR A 756 28.19 -10.24 -3.56
C THR A 756 28.17 -11.72 -3.98
N GLU A 757 27.47 -12.09 -5.05
CA GLU A 757 27.71 -13.41 -5.68
C GLU A 757 28.83 -13.30 -6.73
N PRO A 758 29.90 -14.11 -6.63
CA PRO A 758 30.99 -14.07 -7.60
C PRO A 758 30.52 -14.67 -8.92
N ILE A 759 30.51 -13.86 -10.00
CA ILE A 759 30.33 -14.35 -11.37
C ILE A 759 31.62 -15.07 -11.78
N GLY A 760 31.67 -16.38 -11.53
CA GLY A 760 32.85 -17.20 -11.73
C GLY A 760 33.20 -17.48 -13.19
N HIS A 761 33.65 -16.49 -13.98
CA HIS A 761 34.30 -16.76 -15.28
C HIS A 761 35.43 -15.79 -15.69
N LEU A 762 35.91 -14.89 -14.83
CA LEU A 762 37.02 -14.01 -15.20
C LEU A 762 38.12 -14.14 -14.15
N GLN A 763 39.27 -14.68 -14.58
CA GLN A 763 40.51 -14.64 -13.81
C GLN A 763 40.81 -13.19 -13.41
N GLU A 764 41.03 -12.95 -12.11
CA GLU A 764 41.72 -11.75 -11.66
C GLU A 764 43.11 -11.75 -12.28
N VAL A 765 43.37 -10.76 -13.14
CA VAL A 765 44.74 -10.42 -13.52
C VAL A 765 45.27 -9.55 -12.38
N PRO A 766 46.41 -9.91 -11.74
CA PRO A 766 47.01 -9.05 -10.73
C PRO A 766 47.33 -7.70 -11.35
N GLU A 767 46.93 -6.61 -10.69
CA GLU A 767 47.32 -5.26 -11.08
C GLU A 767 48.85 -5.15 -10.93
N GLU A 768 49.56 -5.18 -12.04
CA GLU A 768 50.97 -4.79 -12.09
C GLU A 768 51.10 -3.32 -11.67
N GLU A 769 52.07 -3.09 -10.79
CA GLU A 769 52.54 -1.77 -10.37
C GLU A 769 52.67 -0.80 -11.55
N SER A 770 51.88 0.27 -11.54
CA SER A 770 52.28 1.51 -12.21
C SER A 770 52.38 2.64 -11.18
N THR A 771 53.54 2.64 -10.53
CA THR A 771 54.18 3.87 -10.09
C THR A 771 54.21 4.88 -11.25
N LYS A 772 53.76 6.13 -11.01
CA LYS A 772 54.55 7.37 -11.20
C LYS A 772 53.70 8.63 -11.31
N SER A 773 54.03 9.58 -10.42
CA SER A 773 53.81 11.03 -10.46
C SER A 773 52.35 11.51 -10.42
N ARG A 774 51.94 12.39 -9.51
CA ARG A 774 52.64 13.51 -8.89
C ARG A 774 51.96 13.88 -7.57
#